data_AF-A0A2E6SBG7-F1
#
_entry.id   AF-A0A2E6SBG7-F1
#
_cell.length_a   1.000
_cell.length_b   1.000
_cell.length_c   1.000
_cell.angle_alpha   90.00
_cell.angle_beta   90.00
_cell.angle_gamma   90.00
#
_symmetry.space_group_name_H-M   'P 1'
#
loop_
_entity.id
_entity.type
_entity.pdbx_description
1 polymer ?
#
loop_
_entity_poly.entity_id
_entity_poly.type
_entity_poly.pdbx_seq_one_letter_code
_entity_poly.pdbx_strand_id
1 'polypeptide(L)'
;MGLLINLALPDSAPAGVSDDARMAALVRYAETTLVHGRDTYGEEHTPLFVDALEVSTLKAPEMMYIHRLGGPGPRSKQPFQPVISSNLAYQGNLMRFLVGMSNLTGDAKYKEAYKENLRYYFEHYAAPNGLLQMGHHRWVNLNSDHWDGNDWPAGRSGHEMKRDYPYYPVFWESDPVATRRMMTAHWDAHLQDWGFMNFTRHGSYVKELNEKTVWSQPITEPVKGIVPGNLTFFDSGSDIIYAGAQLGRLNNDARPLFWAQRLYARYSDSAPAETGLPPWHHTSLRTFGTEEEPVPEYALVSAGSAGFMNNGGVAMLRIGEELGQKGKFYRETMLKHLKAYAKICYRPEVNQMRQYLIDGTDLAKRARKNAKPGAPETNPWPPWSPSPVTITAYAICYRQSGDAEIWESLRAMCRGNDLGDIGAPGGKALELNLATRQSSYLLIFPLVELFRATRERAYLELARSVANNAFQKHFREEQALFTPSELHRTANQCSAEPLAYLTLEAALRGKLSQVPSYAGSNEGEAVPYLRPLKSRPYKPTASHLAYSYSLKAVCDDLLPKSSGDRGVPHMSWQNVRQATDEAVVTFPDILEGPVMVRGMNDHPESRNSVSVMVIDSPHRYTFAGDLAGTGDLSLTVLRGEHAWAPESTWTTRAWSQTETYNLILDVARGAKLSFHGRAQEIQGAHTWCDGAGIIKKGEGVAEVTSDYAPIYNPDVRDNRGYRAPTVVEGGVLLVNNESGSGVSPKSKMEVHWGGTLSGNGAIGVGGSSAEVVVKGGGTIAPGDGIGTLTLRDGLTLEDGARLVFEVGEKADLLKITGGTFRGSNKRKVVITIKDAGGMKAGRSYDLIDFTGASFVGVEANDFRLDKSQNFQGTFHLAGTRLQFSVFAPRLTPETPPAMPPRPLAGPPPAVASGREPRRTNFTWAGREGGSWTDCENWTDGKVPGAKEAEWLQYNFEKPRRVSGVQVYWFANGADRKLPERWRVLHRTSKGWEPVEVSGGYGLKIDQFNEVKFKPVSTGHLRLEVDLQPGVSAGVHEWRLLP
;
A
#
# COMPACT_ATOMS: atom_id res chain seq x y z
N MET A 1 -65.10 35.08 13.20
CA MET A 1 -64.41 34.32 12.14
C MET A 1 -63.33 35.24 11.58
N GLY A 2 -62.05 34.89 11.75
CA GLY A 2 -60.93 35.73 11.33
C GLY A 2 -59.67 35.44 12.15
N LEU A 3 -58.90 34.46 11.68
CA LEU A 3 -57.62 34.00 12.23
C LEU A 3 -56.61 35.16 12.37
N LEU A 4 -56.02 35.31 13.55
CA LEU A 4 -54.75 36.02 13.76
C LEU A 4 -53.67 34.96 14.00
N ILE A 5 -52.66 35.00 13.13
CA ILE A 5 -51.49 34.13 13.12
C ILE A 5 -50.58 34.54 14.28
N ASN A 6 -50.42 33.66 15.27
CA ASN A 6 -49.33 33.73 16.23
C ASN A 6 -48.06 33.18 15.56
N LEU A 7 -47.10 34.06 15.30
CA LEU A 7 -45.72 33.68 14.98
C LEU A 7 -45.08 33.08 16.23
N ALA A 8 -45.02 31.75 16.28
CA ALA A 8 -44.18 31.04 17.23
C ALA A 8 -42.71 31.34 16.92
N LEU A 9 -41.97 31.74 17.96
CA LEU A 9 -40.53 31.88 17.96
C LEU A 9 -39.88 30.54 17.52
N PRO A 10 -38.78 30.57 16.75
CA PRO A 10 -38.08 29.35 16.37
C PRO A 10 -37.51 28.66 17.62
N ASP A 11 -37.66 27.34 17.64
CA ASP A 11 -37.20 26.41 18.67
C ASP A 11 -35.79 26.74 19.18
N SER A 12 -35.69 26.82 20.51
CA SER A 12 -34.44 26.94 21.24
C SER A 12 -33.43 25.87 20.80
N ALA A 13 -32.20 26.30 20.50
CA ALA A 13 -31.05 25.42 20.36
C ALA A 13 -30.95 24.46 21.58
N PRO A 14 -30.51 23.21 21.39
CA PRO A 14 -30.35 22.27 22.51
C PRO A 14 -29.51 22.92 23.61
N ALA A 15 -29.99 22.89 24.85
CA ALA A 15 -29.34 23.52 25.99
C ALA A 15 -27.87 23.05 26.07
N GLY A 16 -26.93 23.99 25.88
CA GLY A 16 -25.50 23.69 25.87
C GLY A 16 -25.01 23.13 27.21
N VAL A 17 -23.94 22.34 27.18
CA VAL A 17 -23.28 21.81 28.39
C VAL A 17 -22.80 23.00 29.23
N SER A 18 -23.20 23.06 30.51
CA SER A 18 -22.82 24.14 31.42
C SER A 18 -21.35 24.01 31.87
N ASP A 19 -20.74 25.12 32.28
CA ASP A 19 -19.38 25.14 32.83
C ASP A 19 -19.25 24.23 34.07
N ASP A 20 -20.27 24.22 34.93
CA ASP A 20 -20.32 23.37 36.12
C ASP A 20 -20.42 21.89 35.76
N ALA A 21 -21.17 21.54 34.70
CA ALA A 21 -21.23 20.16 34.21
C ALA A 21 -19.88 19.67 33.68
N ARG A 22 -19.15 20.52 32.93
CA ARG A 22 -17.78 20.17 32.47
C ARG A 22 -16.83 20.03 33.64
N MET A 23 -16.87 20.93 34.63
CA MET A 23 -16.03 20.82 35.82
C MET A 23 -16.35 19.57 36.65
N ALA A 24 -17.63 19.24 36.84
CA ALA A 24 -18.04 18.02 37.51
C ALA A 24 -17.53 16.76 36.77
N ALA A 25 -17.58 16.76 35.44
CA ALA A 25 -17.01 15.69 34.62
C ALA A 25 -15.49 15.55 34.78
N LEU A 26 -14.75 16.65 34.89
CA LEU A 26 -13.29 16.60 35.18
C LEU A 26 -12.99 16.02 36.56
N VAL A 27 -13.79 16.34 37.58
CA VAL A 27 -13.69 15.70 38.89
C VAL A 27 -13.91 14.19 38.76
N ARG A 28 -15.01 13.77 38.10
CA ARG A 28 -15.28 12.33 37.91
C ARG A 28 -14.21 11.61 37.11
N TYR A 29 -13.65 12.25 36.08
CA TYR A 29 -12.51 11.73 35.33
C TYR A 29 -11.29 11.53 36.25
N ALA A 30 -10.96 12.52 37.08
CA ALA A 30 -9.86 12.42 38.03
C ALA A 30 -10.06 11.28 39.04
N GLU A 31 -11.27 11.12 39.60
CA GLU A 31 -11.60 9.98 40.47
C GLU A 31 -11.46 8.65 39.74
N THR A 32 -11.97 8.56 38.51
CA THR A 32 -11.87 7.35 37.67
C THR A 32 -10.42 7.00 37.40
N THR A 33 -9.57 7.98 37.06
CA THR A 33 -8.14 7.77 36.91
C THR A 33 -7.47 7.30 38.19
N LEU A 34 -7.84 7.81 39.37
CA LEU A 34 -7.26 7.34 40.64
C LEU A 34 -7.68 5.92 41.00
N VAL A 35 -8.94 5.55 40.73
CA VAL A 35 -9.49 4.23 41.10
C VAL A 35 -9.12 3.15 40.08
N HIS A 36 -9.24 3.46 38.80
CA HIS A 36 -9.13 2.50 37.70
C HIS A 36 -7.85 2.65 36.90
N GLY A 37 -7.24 3.84 36.92
CA GLY A 37 -6.03 4.16 36.18
C GLY A 37 -4.73 3.74 36.86
N ARG A 38 -4.79 3.17 38.07
CA ARG A 38 -3.64 2.63 38.79
C ARG A 38 -3.35 1.19 38.39
N ASP A 39 -2.14 0.77 38.63
CA ASP A 39 -1.70 -0.59 38.45
C ASP A 39 -2.36 -1.53 39.47
N THR A 40 -3.14 -2.47 38.96
CA THR A 40 -3.72 -3.59 39.71
C THR A 40 -3.36 -4.91 39.02
N TYR A 41 -2.25 -4.92 38.30
CA TYR A 41 -1.75 -6.01 37.47
C TYR A 41 -0.41 -6.50 38.07
N GLY A 42 0.09 -7.63 37.55
CA GLY A 42 1.31 -8.22 38.09
C GLY A 42 1.10 -8.79 39.51
N GLU A 43 2.20 -9.02 40.21
CA GLU A 43 2.25 -9.44 41.61
C GLU A 43 2.31 -8.24 42.57
N GLU A 44 2.94 -7.13 42.17
CA GLU A 44 3.27 -6.01 43.07
C GLU A 44 2.11 -5.02 43.27
N HIS A 45 1.18 -4.88 42.30
CA HIS A 45 0.05 -3.94 42.35
C HIS A 45 0.48 -2.52 42.77
N THR A 46 1.25 -1.87 41.89
CA THR A 46 2.04 -0.68 42.23
C THR A 46 1.22 0.61 42.22
N PRO A 47 1.74 1.75 42.74
CA PRO A 47 1.13 3.05 42.54
C PRO A 47 1.27 3.57 41.10
N LEU A 48 1.75 2.77 40.13
CA LEU A 48 1.96 3.28 38.78
C LEU A 48 0.65 3.56 38.05
N PHE A 49 0.65 4.53 37.13
CA PHE A 49 -0.50 4.81 36.27
C PHE A 49 -0.38 4.08 34.93
N VAL A 50 -1.45 3.43 34.49
CA VAL A 50 -1.52 2.82 33.16
C VAL A 50 -1.70 3.91 32.09
N ASP A 51 -1.11 3.72 30.92
CA ASP A 51 -1.19 4.73 29.85
C ASP A 51 -2.60 4.85 29.22
N ALA A 52 -3.41 3.79 29.30
CA ALA A 52 -4.74 3.75 28.72
C ALA A 52 -5.71 2.87 29.51
N LEU A 53 -7.01 3.16 29.42
CA LEU A 53 -8.10 2.35 29.99
C LEU A 53 -9.07 1.92 28.90
N GLU A 54 -9.46 0.64 28.88
CA GLU A 54 -10.60 0.19 28.11
C GLU A 54 -11.90 0.70 28.73
N VAL A 55 -12.71 1.40 27.93
CA VAL A 55 -13.95 2.06 28.32
C VAL A 55 -14.92 1.06 28.95
N SER A 56 -15.11 -0.11 28.34
CA SER A 56 -16.13 -1.07 28.80
C SER A 56 -15.80 -1.75 30.14
N THR A 57 -14.51 -1.86 30.48
CA THR A 57 -14.04 -2.60 31.65
C THR A 57 -13.42 -1.73 32.73
N LEU A 58 -13.05 -0.49 32.40
CA LEU A 58 -12.23 0.40 33.21
C LEU A 58 -10.92 -0.28 33.68
N LYS A 59 -10.35 -1.13 32.82
CA LYS A 59 -9.06 -1.78 33.04
C LYS A 59 -8.10 -1.41 31.93
N ALA A 60 -6.80 -1.53 32.19
CA ALA A 60 -5.79 -1.35 31.17
C ALA A 60 -5.95 -2.40 30.07
N PRO A 61 -5.78 -2.02 28.79
CA PRO A 61 -5.76 -2.96 27.67
C PRO A 61 -4.78 -4.11 27.90
N GLU A 62 -5.23 -5.36 27.79
CA GLU A 62 -4.37 -6.55 27.97
C GLU A 62 -3.16 -6.61 27.00
N MET A 63 -3.21 -5.83 25.91
CA MET A 63 -2.17 -5.71 24.90
C MET A 63 -2.12 -4.25 24.42
N MET A 64 -0.93 -3.67 24.34
CA MET A 64 -0.69 -2.39 23.65
C MET A 64 0.36 -2.55 22.56
N TYR A 65 0.19 -1.82 21.45
CA TYR A 65 1.21 -1.74 20.40
C TYR A 65 1.95 -0.41 20.52
N ILE A 66 3.27 -0.49 20.69
CA ILE A 66 4.14 0.68 20.71
C ILE A 66 4.76 0.77 19.30
N HIS A 67 4.51 1.87 18.58
CA HIS A 67 4.70 2.04 17.13
C HIS A 67 6.07 1.66 16.55
N ARG A 68 7.10 1.51 17.38
CA ARG A 68 8.44 1.00 16.97
C ARG A 68 8.68 -0.48 17.23
N LEU A 69 7.70 -1.24 17.68
CA LEU A 69 7.74 -2.71 17.70
C LEU A 69 7.75 -3.32 16.29
N GLY A 70 7.61 -2.48 15.26
CA GLY A 70 7.48 -2.92 13.89
C GLY A 70 6.30 -3.87 13.78
N GLY A 71 5.12 -3.27 13.64
CA GLY A 71 3.93 -3.99 13.18
C GLY A 71 4.28 -4.82 11.94
N PRO A 72 3.44 -5.80 11.57
CA PRO A 72 3.74 -6.76 10.52
C PRO A 72 4.16 -6.01 9.25
N GLY A 73 5.46 -6.00 9.05
CA GLY A 73 6.17 -5.13 8.15
C GLY A 73 7.56 -5.73 8.02
N PRO A 74 8.19 -5.64 6.84
CA PRO A 74 9.27 -6.53 6.42
C PRO A 74 10.55 -6.49 7.28
N ARG A 75 10.61 -5.63 8.32
CA ARG A 75 11.80 -5.42 9.18
C ARG A 75 11.66 -5.87 10.64
N SER A 76 10.48 -6.31 11.11
CA SER A 76 10.32 -6.78 12.50
C SER A 76 10.08 -8.29 12.55
N LYS A 77 10.87 -8.96 13.39
CA LYS A 77 10.79 -10.41 13.64
C LYS A 77 10.31 -10.74 15.07
N GLN A 78 9.90 -9.74 15.87
CA GLN A 78 9.49 -10.00 17.25
C GLN A 78 8.03 -10.49 17.32
N PRO A 79 7.75 -11.57 18.07
CA PRO A 79 6.39 -12.00 18.34
C PRO A 79 5.67 -11.00 19.26
N PHE A 80 4.36 -10.85 19.08
CA PHE A 80 3.52 -10.02 19.95
C PHE A 80 3.60 -10.47 21.42
N GLN A 81 4.08 -9.61 22.32
CA GLN A 81 3.98 -9.82 23.77
C GLN A 81 2.86 -8.96 24.37
N PRO A 82 2.03 -9.48 25.29
CA PRO A 82 1.10 -8.67 26.08
C PRO A 82 1.86 -7.71 26.98
N VAL A 83 1.62 -6.43 26.76
CA VAL A 83 2.18 -5.34 27.56
C VAL A 83 1.04 -4.50 28.08
N ILE A 84 0.99 -4.34 29.41
CA ILE A 84 0.25 -3.25 30.05
C ILE A 84 1.31 -2.19 30.38
N SER A 85 1.34 -1.10 29.62
CA SER A 85 2.38 -0.09 29.77
C SER A 85 2.01 0.97 30.80
N SER A 86 2.99 1.27 31.63
CA SER A 86 3.16 2.57 32.27
C SER A 86 4.41 3.22 31.68
N ASN A 87 4.23 4.27 30.88
CA ASN A 87 5.32 5.02 30.26
C ASN A 87 5.30 6.48 30.69
N LEU A 88 6.13 6.77 31.70
CA LEU A 88 6.21 8.08 32.34
C LEU A 88 6.51 9.24 31.37
N ALA A 89 7.20 8.97 30.25
CA ALA A 89 7.49 10.00 29.25
C ALA A 89 6.22 10.58 28.61
N TYR A 90 5.18 9.76 28.40
CA TYR A 90 3.94 10.19 27.76
C TYR A 90 2.94 10.82 28.74
N GLN A 91 3.09 10.55 30.03
CA GLN A 91 2.13 10.97 31.05
C GLN A 91 2.28 12.45 31.50
N GLY A 92 3.05 13.26 30.76
CA GLY A 92 3.27 14.68 31.05
C GLY A 92 1.98 15.51 31.14
N ASN A 93 0.95 15.18 30.36
CA ASN A 93 -0.34 15.87 30.45
C ASN A 93 -1.16 15.42 31.66
N LEU A 94 -1.11 14.12 31.99
CA LEU A 94 -1.75 13.57 33.18
C LEU A 94 -1.18 14.19 34.47
N MET A 95 0.15 14.34 34.55
CA MET A 95 0.83 15.07 35.63
C MET A 95 0.26 16.48 35.83
N ARG A 96 0.18 17.25 34.73
CA ARG A 96 -0.30 18.63 34.74
C ARG A 96 -1.77 18.70 35.14
N PHE A 97 -2.57 17.78 34.63
CA PHE A 97 -4.00 17.69 34.95
C PHE A 97 -4.22 17.41 36.44
N LEU A 98 -3.61 16.36 37.01
CA LEU A 98 -3.82 15.99 38.41
C LEU A 98 -3.27 17.05 39.38
N VAL A 99 -2.11 17.64 39.08
CA VAL A 99 -1.60 18.80 39.85
C VAL A 99 -2.55 19.98 39.76
N GLY A 100 -3.06 20.29 38.56
CA GLY A 100 -4.04 21.36 38.35
C GLY A 100 -5.35 21.12 39.09
N MET A 101 -5.84 19.87 39.13
CA MET A 101 -7.03 19.48 39.88
C MET A 101 -6.86 19.75 41.36
N SER A 102 -5.74 19.34 41.96
CA SER A 102 -5.45 19.63 43.36
C SER A 102 -5.37 21.12 43.65
N ASN A 103 -4.66 21.88 42.81
CA ASN A 103 -4.52 23.32 43.02
C ASN A 103 -5.86 24.07 42.89
N LEU A 104 -6.70 23.68 41.93
CA LEU A 104 -7.95 24.38 41.63
C LEU A 104 -9.08 24.03 42.61
N THR A 105 -9.14 22.77 43.05
CA THR A 105 -10.18 22.26 43.98
C THR A 105 -9.79 22.37 45.45
N GLY A 106 -8.48 22.42 45.76
CA GLY A 106 -7.96 22.34 47.12
C GLY A 106 -7.79 20.90 47.65
N ASP A 107 -8.19 19.88 46.88
CA ASP A 107 -8.02 18.48 47.27
C ASP A 107 -6.64 17.95 46.88
N ALA A 108 -5.76 17.76 47.87
CA ALA A 108 -4.38 17.35 47.65
C ALA A 108 -4.23 15.93 47.07
N LYS A 109 -5.26 15.09 47.11
CA LYS A 109 -5.13 13.66 46.77
C LYS A 109 -4.65 13.41 45.33
N TYR A 110 -5.07 14.22 44.37
CA TYR A 110 -4.71 14.03 42.95
C TYR A 110 -3.21 14.25 42.73
N LYS A 111 -2.66 15.32 43.30
CA LYS A 111 -1.23 15.62 43.25
C LYS A 111 -0.40 14.63 44.05
N GLU A 112 -0.81 14.27 45.26
CA GLU A 112 -0.08 13.30 46.08
C GLU A 112 -0.08 11.90 45.46
N ALA A 113 -1.17 11.48 44.83
CA ALA A 113 -1.24 10.24 44.07
C ALA A 113 -0.16 10.17 42.97
N TYR A 114 0.07 11.27 42.26
CA TYR A 114 1.10 11.28 41.22
C TYR A 114 2.52 11.41 41.76
N LYS A 115 2.71 12.09 42.91
CA LYS A 115 4.01 12.11 43.61
C LYS A 115 4.40 10.73 44.11
N GLU A 116 3.44 9.95 44.60
CA GLU A 116 3.62 8.55 44.98
C GLU A 116 4.07 7.70 43.79
N ASN A 117 3.40 7.80 42.64
CA ASN A 117 3.83 7.17 41.38
C ASN A 117 5.29 7.50 41.04
N LEU A 118 5.70 8.77 41.16
CA LEU A 118 7.07 9.21 40.85
C LEU A 118 8.11 8.66 41.83
N ARG A 119 7.82 8.63 43.13
CA ARG A 119 8.71 8.04 44.13
C ARG A 119 8.94 6.55 43.84
N TYR A 120 7.88 5.82 43.49
CA TYR A 120 7.99 4.41 43.10
C TYR A 120 8.87 4.22 41.85
N TYR A 121 8.71 5.06 40.83
CA TYR A 121 9.60 5.06 39.66
C TYR A 121 11.07 5.28 40.03
N PHE A 122 11.36 6.25 40.90
CA PHE A 122 12.72 6.52 41.34
C PHE A 122 13.34 5.36 42.13
N GLU A 123 12.53 4.67 42.95
CA GLU A 123 12.98 3.57 43.79
C GLU A 123 13.20 2.28 42.99
N HIS A 124 12.27 1.92 42.10
CA HIS A 124 12.24 0.60 41.46
C HIS A 124 12.69 0.58 40.00
N TYR A 125 12.59 1.71 39.29
CA TYR A 125 12.82 1.77 37.85
C TYR A 125 13.85 2.82 37.42
N ALA A 126 14.70 3.28 38.35
CA ALA A 126 15.89 4.04 38.04
C ALA A 126 17.06 3.11 37.70
N ALA A 127 17.71 3.34 36.55
CA ALA A 127 19.00 2.74 36.25
C ALA A 127 20.09 3.29 37.19
N PRO A 128 21.25 2.61 37.33
CA PRO A 128 22.32 3.05 38.22
C PRO A 128 22.78 4.50 37.99
N ASN A 129 22.72 4.99 36.75
CA ASN A 129 23.08 6.38 36.42
C ASN A 129 21.98 7.42 36.73
N GLY A 130 20.77 6.97 37.06
CA GLY A 130 19.60 7.80 37.39
C GLY A 130 18.58 7.96 36.27
N LEU A 131 18.82 7.43 35.05
CA LEU A 131 17.79 7.40 34.02
C LEU A 131 16.62 6.52 34.44
N LEU A 132 15.40 6.96 34.20
CA LEU A 132 14.21 6.14 34.42
C LEU A 132 13.94 5.24 33.20
N GLN A 133 13.37 4.06 33.45
CA GLN A 133 12.87 3.15 32.41
C GLN A 133 11.60 3.72 31.76
N MET A 134 11.79 4.67 30.86
CA MET A 134 10.74 5.43 30.18
C MET A 134 11.19 5.88 28.78
N GLY A 135 10.25 6.38 27.99
CA GLY A 135 10.51 6.94 26.66
C GLY A 135 10.10 6.02 25.53
N HIS A 136 10.57 6.33 24.32
CA HIS A 136 10.10 5.70 23.08
C HIS A 136 10.57 4.24 22.90
N HIS A 137 11.52 3.81 23.73
CA HIS A 137 12.18 2.50 23.68
C HIS A 137 12.18 1.71 24.99
N ARG A 138 11.58 2.28 26.05
CA ARG A 138 11.49 1.70 27.38
C ARG A 138 10.19 2.10 28.06
N TRP A 139 9.62 1.18 28.82
CA TRP A 139 8.42 1.39 29.64
C TRP A 139 8.41 0.36 30.78
N VAL A 140 7.54 0.55 31.76
CA VAL A 140 7.25 -0.48 32.76
C VAL A 140 6.09 -1.33 32.25
N ASN A 141 6.27 -2.65 32.21
CA ASN A 141 5.23 -3.61 31.93
C ASN A 141 4.61 -4.07 33.25
N LEU A 142 3.42 -3.55 33.52
CA LEU A 142 2.69 -3.79 34.76
C LEU A 142 2.19 -5.23 34.88
N ASN A 143 2.20 -6.04 33.82
CA ASN A 143 1.88 -7.47 33.94
C ASN A 143 3.01 -8.29 34.57
N SER A 144 4.26 -7.83 34.44
CA SER A 144 5.45 -8.58 34.87
C SER A 144 6.21 -7.87 35.99
N ASP A 145 5.72 -6.72 36.44
CA ASP A 145 6.39 -5.80 37.38
C ASP A 145 7.82 -5.42 36.96
N HIS A 146 8.12 -5.59 35.66
CA HIS A 146 9.44 -5.36 35.10
C HIS A 146 9.40 -4.31 34.00
N TRP A 147 10.55 -3.71 33.69
CA TRP A 147 10.65 -2.85 32.53
C TRP A 147 10.88 -3.66 31.26
N ASP A 148 10.29 -3.21 30.17
CA ASP A 148 10.41 -3.81 28.83
C ASP A 148 11.02 -2.78 27.87
N GLY A 149 11.50 -3.25 26.71
CA GLY A 149 12.01 -2.37 25.68
C GLY A 149 12.37 -3.04 24.36
N ASN A 150 12.48 -2.25 23.30
CA ASN A 150 12.84 -2.75 21.97
C ASN A 150 14.35 -2.93 21.82
N ASP A 151 14.91 -3.95 22.49
CA ASP A 151 16.33 -4.30 22.44
C ASP A 151 16.68 -5.10 21.18
N TRP A 152 16.52 -4.50 19.99
CA TRP A 152 16.99 -5.14 18.75
C TRP A 152 18.09 -4.35 18.01
N PRO A 153 19.31 -4.91 17.90
CA PRO A 153 19.79 -6.11 18.60
C PRO A 153 19.95 -5.88 20.12
N ALA A 154 19.98 -6.98 20.89
CA ALA A 154 20.04 -6.96 22.35
C ALA A 154 21.16 -6.05 22.86
N GLY A 155 20.85 -5.19 23.84
CA GLY A 155 21.81 -4.25 24.43
C GLY A 155 22.06 -2.96 23.65
N ARG A 156 21.27 -2.64 22.61
CA ARG A 156 21.41 -1.38 21.83
C ARG A 156 20.26 -0.38 21.95
N SER A 157 19.11 -0.71 22.57
CA SER A 157 18.06 0.30 22.77
C SER A 157 18.43 1.19 23.95
N GLY A 158 18.46 2.50 23.68
CA GLY A 158 18.74 3.52 24.68
C GLY A 158 17.47 4.24 25.12
N HIS A 159 17.59 4.99 26.21
CA HIS A 159 16.64 6.01 26.60
C HIS A 159 16.40 6.96 25.43
N GLU A 160 15.16 7.19 25.02
CA GLU A 160 14.83 8.12 23.94
C GLU A 160 13.58 8.91 24.30
N MET A 161 13.69 10.23 24.24
CA MET A 161 12.56 11.14 24.36
C MET A 161 12.41 11.95 23.07
N LYS A 162 11.17 12.22 22.66
CA LYS A 162 10.83 13.02 21.48
C LYS A 162 9.55 13.81 21.68
N ARG A 163 9.72 15.08 22.04
CA ARG A 163 8.67 16.05 22.32
C ARG A 163 7.79 15.65 23.50
N ASP A 164 8.37 14.97 24.49
CA ASP A 164 7.61 14.39 25.59
C ASP A 164 7.35 15.42 26.71
N TYR A 165 8.35 16.24 27.04
CA TYR A 165 8.29 17.34 28.01
C TYR A 165 7.54 17.01 29.33
N PRO A 166 8.02 16.03 30.13
CA PRO A 166 7.43 15.73 31.44
C PRO A 166 7.32 16.97 32.32
N TYR A 167 6.36 16.96 33.25
CA TYR A 167 6.18 18.08 34.17
C TYR A 167 7.19 18.03 35.33
N TYR A 168 8.46 18.34 35.05
CA TYR A 168 9.56 18.25 36.02
C TYR A 168 9.34 18.96 37.37
N PRO A 169 8.53 20.04 37.52
CA PRO A 169 8.21 20.56 38.83
C PRO A 169 7.61 19.52 39.80
N VAL A 170 6.72 18.63 39.33
CA VAL A 170 6.16 17.59 40.23
C VAL A 170 7.20 16.51 40.57
N PHE A 171 8.16 16.24 39.68
CA PHE A 171 9.31 15.37 39.98
C PHE A 171 10.14 15.97 41.12
N TRP A 172 10.50 17.25 40.98
CA TRP A 172 11.30 17.98 41.96
C TRP A 172 10.63 18.05 43.34
N GLU A 173 9.32 18.26 43.37
CA GLU A 173 8.53 18.22 44.61
C GLU A 173 8.38 16.81 45.22
N SER A 174 8.54 15.75 44.41
CA SER A 174 8.45 14.37 44.87
C SER A 174 9.75 13.90 45.52
N ASP A 175 10.86 14.12 44.81
CA ASP A 175 12.24 13.88 45.26
C ASP A 175 13.22 14.77 44.45
N PRO A 176 13.75 15.86 45.03
CA PRO A 176 14.64 16.76 44.30
C PRO A 176 16.02 16.15 44.02
N VAL A 177 16.49 15.19 44.82
CA VAL A 177 17.80 14.55 44.63
C VAL A 177 17.74 13.58 43.46
N ALA A 178 16.74 12.69 43.45
CA ALA A 178 16.53 11.75 42.35
C ALA A 178 16.20 12.49 41.04
N THR A 179 15.40 13.55 41.11
CA THR A 179 15.09 14.41 39.95
C THR A 179 16.36 15.06 39.38
N ARG A 180 17.19 15.68 40.24
CA ARG A 180 18.47 16.28 39.82
C ARG A 180 19.36 15.25 39.12
N ARG A 181 19.47 14.04 39.69
CA ARG A 181 20.26 12.95 39.11
C ARG A 181 19.70 12.49 37.77
N MET A 182 18.39 12.25 37.67
CA MET A 182 17.72 11.81 36.44
C MET A 182 17.88 12.84 35.30
N MET A 183 17.64 14.12 35.57
CA MET A 183 17.77 15.18 34.55
C MET A 183 19.22 15.36 34.10
N THR A 184 20.18 15.17 35.02
CA THR A 184 21.61 15.19 34.71
C THR A 184 22.02 13.96 33.89
N ALA A 185 21.49 12.78 34.23
CA ALA A 185 21.70 11.54 33.47
C ALA A 185 21.11 11.62 32.06
N HIS A 186 19.96 12.28 31.89
CA HIS A 186 19.37 12.53 30.58
C HIS A 186 20.29 13.33 29.67
N TRP A 187 20.99 14.34 30.21
CA TRP A 187 22.02 15.03 29.46
C TRP A 187 23.23 14.15 29.19
N ASP A 188 23.84 13.60 30.24
CA ASP A 188 25.10 12.89 30.11
C ASP A 188 24.98 11.65 29.20
N ALA A 189 23.92 10.87 29.32
CA ALA A 189 23.73 9.66 28.53
C ALA A 189 23.56 9.93 27.03
N HIS A 190 23.03 11.10 26.66
CA HIS A 190 22.77 11.48 25.27
C HIS A 190 23.93 12.27 24.64
N LEU A 191 24.62 13.12 25.40
CA LEU A 191 25.73 13.93 24.90
C LEU A 191 26.97 13.06 24.67
N GLN A 192 27.47 13.09 23.43
CA GLN A 192 28.68 12.39 22.99
C GLN A 192 29.86 13.34 22.89
N ASP A 193 29.61 14.60 22.54
CA ASP A 193 30.63 15.65 22.47
C ASP A 193 30.08 16.99 22.99
N TRP A 194 30.73 17.53 24.01
CA TRP A 194 30.37 18.80 24.65
C TRP A 194 30.94 20.04 23.95
N GLY A 195 31.89 19.90 23.03
CA GLY A 195 32.41 21.03 22.25
C GLY A 195 31.40 21.51 21.20
N PHE A 196 31.01 20.61 20.29
CA PHE A 196 30.10 20.93 19.18
C PHE A 196 28.65 20.51 19.40
N MET A 197 28.33 20.03 20.61
CA MET A 197 27.00 19.55 21.02
C MET A 197 26.50 18.37 20.18
N ASN A 198 27.37 17.39 19.93
CA ASN A 198 26.94 16.14 19.32
C ASN A 198 26.16 15.32 20.35
N PHE A 199 24.94 14.93 20.03
CA PHE A 199 24.18 14.01 20.86
C PHE A 199 23.61 12.86 20.04
N THR A 200 23.40 11.74 20.70
CA THR A 200 22.61 10.62 20.19
C THR A 200 21.19 10.75 20.71
N ARG A 201 20.20 10.45 19.87
CA ARG A 201 18.80 10.33 20.30
C ARG A 201 18.54 9.15 21.24
N HIS A 202 19.45 8.16 21.29
CA HIS A 202 19.38 7.02 22.20
C HIS A 202 20.48 7.13 23.26
N GLY A 203 20.11 7.48 24.50
CA GLY A 203 21.02 7.58 25.63
C GLY A 203 21.26 6.23 26.30
N SER A 204 22.48 5.96 26.75
CA SER A 204 22.82 4.69 27.40
C SER A 204 22.38 4.65 28.87
N TYR A 205 21.67 3.59 29.26
CA TYR A 205 21.30 3.29 30.65
C TYR A 205 22.49 2.87 31.54
N VAL A 206 23.60 2.46 30.93
CA VAL A 206 24.77 1.95 31.66
C VAL A 206 25.94 2.94 31.68
N LYS A 207 25.81 4.11 31.05
CA LYS A 207 26.86 5.14 31.11
C LYS A 207 26.96 5.66 32.55
N GLU A 208 28.13 5.51 33.16
CA GLU A 208 28.40 6.03 34.50
C GLU A 208 28.30 7.56 34.52
N LEU A 209 27.46 8.08 35.42
CA LEU A 209 27.27 9.51 35.59
C LEU A 209 28.24 10.06 36.64
N ASN A 210 29.06 11.04 36.25
CA ASN A 210 29.83 11.86 37.20
C ASN A 210 29.17 13.23 37.42
N GLU A 211 28.29 13.31 38.41
CA GLU A 211 27.54 14.54 38.75
C GLU A 211 28.44 15.73 39.10
N LYS A 212 29.69 15.49 39.56
CA LYS A 212 30.61 16.57 39.96
C LYS A 212 31.20 17.29 38.76
N THR A 213 31.43 16.58 37.66
CA THR A 213 32.18 17.10 36.50
C THR A 213 31.32 17.28 35.25
N VAL A 214 30.15 16.64 35.16
CA VAL A 214 29.28 16.66 33.97
C VAL A 214 28.97 18.06 33.44
N TRP A 215 28.77 19.05 34.31
CA TRP A 215 28.47 20.43 33.90
C TRP A 215 29.70 21.33 33.76
N SER A 216 30.90 20.84 34.12
CA SER A 216 32.18 21.55 34.12
C SER A 216 33.06 21.19 32.93
N GLN A 217 32.42 20.90 31.79
CA GLN A 217 33.11 20.49 30.56
C GLN A 217 33.82 21.69 29.91
N PRO A 218 34.91 21.46 29.15
CA PRO A 218 35.60 22.55 28.46
C PRO A 218 34.66 23.32 27.53
N ILE A 219 34.65 24.65 27.66
CA ILE A 219 33.89 25.53 26.78
C ILE A 219 34.73 25.80 25.53
N THR A 220 34.24 25.37 24.37
CA THR A 220 34.87 25.63 23.07
C THR A 220 34.24 26.84 22.38
N GLU A 221 34.81 27.27 21.26
CA GLU A 221 34.15 28.23 20.36
C GLU A 221 32.83 27.66 19.81
N PRO A 222 31.79 28.49 19.62
CA PRO A 222 30.53 28.04 19.03
C PRO A 222 30.72 27.53 17.59
N VAL A 223 30.25 26.32 17.33
CA VAL A 223 30.19 25.77 15.97
C VAL A 223 28.94 26.32 15.28
N LYS A 224 29.08 26.80 14.04
CA LYS A 224 27.99 27.27 13.18
C LYS A 224 27.89 26.38 11.93
N GLY A 225 26.67 26.15 11.45
CA GLY A 225 26.40 25.26 10.32
C GLY A 225 26.37 23.77 10.69
N ILE A 226 26.30 22.92 9.67
CA ILE A 226 26.13 21.47 9.81
C ILE A 226 27.51 20.80 9.75
N VAL A 227 27.85 20.01 10.77
CA VAL A 227 29.14 19.30 10.88
C VAL A 227 28.93 17.80 11.00
N PRO A 228 29.72 16.93 10.35
CA PRO A 228 29.51 15.48 10.40
C PRO A 228 29.43 14.93 11.85
N GLY A 229 28.39 14.16 12.15
CA GLY A 229 28.16 13.55 13.47
C GLY A 229 26.89 12.70 13.52
N ASN A 230 26.28 12.59 14.71
CA ASN A 230 25.10 11.72 14.94
C ASN A 230 23.80 12.33 14.39
N LEU A 231 22.68 11.60 14.55
CA LEU A 231 21.34 12.07 14.21
C LEU A 231 20.76 12.93 15.35
N THR A 232 21.12 14.21 15.36
CA THR A 232 20.75 15.23 16.36
C THR A 232 19.38 15.84 16.09
N PHE A 233 18.35 15.02 15.89
CA PHE A 233 16.98 15.49 15.64
C PHE A 233 16.52 16.46 16.72
N PHE A 234 15.97 17.60 16.30
CA PHE A 234 15.41 18.56 17.25
C PHE A 234 14.30 17.96 18.11
N ASP A 235 13.54 16.98 17.61
CA ASP A 235 12.51 16.32 18.42
C ASP A 235 13.09 15.76 19.74
N SER A 236 14.25 15.09 19.69
CA SER A 236 14.96 14.63 20.89
C SER A 236 15.81 15.72 21.54
N GLY A 237 16.44 16.57 20.74
CA GLY A 237 17.23 17.70 21.24
C GLY A 237 16.39 18.64 22.10
N SER A 238 15.12 18.83 21.76
CA SER A 238 14.20 19.70 22.49
C SER A 238 13.88 19.19 23.89
N ASP A 239 13.76 17.88 24.12
CA ASP A 239 13.62 17.31 25.47
C ASP A 239 14.90 17.51 26.29
N ILE A 240 16.07 17.32 25.68
CA ILE A 240 17.37 17.57 26.32
C ILE A 240 17.48 19.05 26.71
N ILE A 241 17.21 19.97 25.78
CA ILE A 241 17.20 21.42 26.03
C ILE A 241 16.21 21.77 27.15
N TYR A 242 14.98 21.26 27.07
CA TYR A 242 13.92 21.55 28.04
C TYR A 242 14.30 21.04 29.44
N ALA A 243 14.85 19.82 29.55
CA ALA A 243 15.35 19.27 30.80
C ALA A 243 16.52 20.10 31.37
N GLY A 244 17.50 20.49 30.56
CA GLY A 244 18.64 21.27 31.05
C GLY A 244 18.24 22.65 31.55
N ALA A 245 17.32 23.30 30.83
CA ALA A 245 16.76 24.59 31.23
C ALA A 245 15.89 24.50 32.49
N GLN A 246 15.04 23.46 32.60
CA GLN A 246 14.25 23.21 33.81
C GLN A 246 15.14 22.87 35.01
N LEU A 247 16.20 22.08 34.83
CA LEU A 247 17.14 21.76 35.89
C LEU A 247 17.84 23.02 36.40
N GLY A 248 18.30 23.89 35.49
CA GLY A 248 18.91 25.15 35.89
C GLY A 248 17.95 26.08 36.65
N ARG A 249 16.65 26.04 36.33
CA ARG A 249 15.60 26.78 37.06
C ARG A 249 15.32 26.17 38.43
N LEU A 250 15.04 24.87 38.50
CA LEU A 250 14.61 24.17 39.73
C LEU A 250 15.76 24.05 40.75
N ASN A 251 16.97 23.79 40.28
CA ASN A 251 18.17 23.67 41.12
C ASN A 251 18.85 25.02 41.37
N ASN A 252 18.36 26.11 40.78
CA ASN A 252 19.00 27.43 40.78
C ASN A 252 20.49 27.38 40.37
N ASP A 253 20.81 26.60 39.33
CA ASP A 253 22.17 26.40 38.81
C ASP A 253 22.27 26.92 37.38
N ALA A 254 23.20 27.85 37.14
CA ALA A 254 23.37 28.44 35.81
C ALA A 254 24.03 27.49 34.81
N ARG A 255 24.76 26.46 35.25
CA ARG A 255 25.57 25.61 34.35
C ARG A 255 24.70 24.73 33.44
N PRO A 256 23.69 23.97 33.91
CA PRO A 256 22.80 23.23 33.03
C PRO A 256 22.05 24.13 32.04
N LEU A 257 21.65 25.32 32.49
CA LEU A 257 20.98 26.31 31.65
C LEU A 257 21.89 26.83 30.53
N PHE A 258 23.17 27.11 30.83
CA PHE A 258 24.16 27.51 29.84
C PHE A 258 24.29 26.47 28.73
N TRP A 259 24.42 25.19 29.10
CA TRP A 259 24.53 24.11 28.11
C TRP A 259 23.24 23.91 27.32
N ALA A 260 22.07 24.04 27.96
CA ALA A 260 20.78 24.01 27.26
C ALA A 260 20.65 25.13 26.22
N GLN A 261 21.07 26.35 26.56
CA GLN A 261 21.10 27.47 25.62
C GLN A 261 22.10 27.22 24.49
N ARG A 262 23.27 26.67 24.79
CA ARG A 262 24.31 26.34 23.80
C ARG A 262 23.86 25.25 22.82
N LEU A 263 23.15 24.22 23.29
CA LEU A 263 22.57 23.19 22.43
C LEU A 263 21.46 23.79 21.56
N TYR A 264 20.57 24.63 22.12
CA TYR A 264 19.55 25.31 21.33
C TYR A 264 20.16 26.24 20.26
N ALA A 265 21.27 26.90 20.60
CA ALA A 265 22.00 27.78 19.69
C ALA A 265 22.54 27.04 18.45
N ARG A 266 22.83 25.74 18.52
CA ARG A 266 23.27 24.97 17.33
C ARG A 266 22.20 24.94 16.24
N TYR A 267 20.93 24.93 16.61
CA TYR A 267 19.84 25.01 15.64
C TYR A 267 19.64 26.44 15.14
N SER A 268 19.63 27.42 16.05
CA SER A 268 19.38 28.82 15.66
C SER A 268 20.50 29.43 14.83
N ASP A 269 21.76 29.14 15.17
CA ASP A 269 22.94 29.72 14.53
C ASP A 269 23.31 28.99 13.24
N SER A 270 22.72 27.81 12.99
CA SER A 270 22.86 27.07 11.74
C SER A 270 21.72 27.36 10.75
N ALA A 271 20.76 28.20 11.13
CA ALA A 271 19.72 28.69 10.22
C ALA A 271 20.35 29.64 9.17
N PRO A 272 20.07 29.47 7.86
CA PRO A 272 20.56 30.41 6.85
C PRO A 272 20.09 31.84 7.12
N ALA A 273 20.96 32.82 6.87
CA ALA A 273 20.67 34.21 7.18
C ALA A 273 19.52 34.77 6.33
N GLU A 274 19.37 34.25 5.11
CA GLU A 274 18.39 34.65 4.11
C GLU A 274 16.97 34.23 4.51
N THR A 275 16.83 33.03 5.06
CA THR A 275 15.51 32.43 5.36
C THR A 275 15.16 32.46 6.84
N GLY A 276 16.14 32.31 7.74
CA GLY A 276 15.92 32.15 9.16
C GLY A 276 15.27 30.82 9.57
N LEU A 277 15.14 29.86 8.64
CA LEU A 277 14.61 28.52 8.92
C LEU A 277 15.68 27.65 9.60
N PRO A 278 15.42 27.10 10.79
CA PRO A 278 16.37 26.25 11.50
C PRO A 278 16.43 24.85 10.88
N PRO A 279 17.60 24.19 10.88
CA PRO A 279 17.74 22.81 10.45
C PRO A 279 17.00 21.86 11.40
N TRP A 280 16.56 20.72 10.89
CA TRP A 280 15.94 19.67 11.69
C TRP A 280 16.96 18.93 12.59
N HIS A 281 18.22 18.87 12.18
CA HIS A 281 19.35 18.39 12.98
C HIS A 281 20.66 19.06 12.55
N HIS A 282 21.61 19.25 13.47
CA HIS A 282 22.83 20.04 13.21
C HIS A 282 24.10 19.21 12.94
N THR A 283 24.00 17.88 12.85
CA THR A 283 25.18 17.03 12.62
C THR A 283 25.10 15.91 11.56
N SER A 284 23.91 15.45 11.16
CA SER A 284 23.83 14.42 10.10
C SER A 284 23.86 15.04 8.69
N LEU A 285 24.70 14.47 7.82
CA LEU A 285 24.81 14.82 6.39
C LEU A 285 24.06 13.82 5.49
N ARG A 286 23.12 13.06 6.07
CA ARG A 286 22.31 12.11 5.32
C ARG A 286 21.45 12.82 4.27
N THR A 287 21.29 12.17 3.12
CA THR A 287 20.41 12.61 2.04
C THR A 287 19.31 11.56 1.79
N PHE A 288 18.16 12.05 1.34
CA PHE A 288 17.10 11.27 0.69
C PHE A 288 17.09 11.54 -0.81
N GLY A 289 16.24 10.85 -1.56
CA GLY A 289 16.13 11.00 -3.01
C GLY A 289 17.11 10.10 -3.76
N THR A 290 17.20 10.30 -5.08
CA THR A 290 18.19 9.60 -5.91
C THR A 290 19.54 10.30 -5.82
N GLU A 291 20.59 9.66 -6.34
CA GLU A 291 21.94 10.24 -6.39
C GLU A 291 21.99 11.52 -7.23
N GLU A 292 21.13 11.62 -8.26
CA GLU A 292 21.00 12.81 -9.11
C GLU A 292 20.21 13.93 -8.44
N GLU A 293 19.37 13.62 -7.45
CA GLU A 293 18.51 14.58 -6.76
C GLU A 293 18.54 14.44 -5.24
N PRO A 294 19.72 14.61 -4.60
CA PRO A 294 19.82 14.46 -3.16
C PRO A 294 19.06 15.57 -2.45
N VAL A 295 18.33 15.18 -1.41
CA VAL A 295 17.62 16.06 -0.50
C VAL A 295 18.23 15.90 0.90
N PRO A 296 18.98 16.87 1.41
CA PRO A 296 19.60 16.76 2.73
C PRO A 296 18.54 16.66 3.85
N GLU A 297 18.61 15.60 4.67
CA GLU A 297 17.66 15.33 5.76
C GLU A 297 17.63 16.49 6.77
N TYR A 298 18.79 17.09 7.06
CA TYR A 298 18.90 18.21 8.00
C TYR A 298 18.13 19.45 7.54
N ALA A 299 17.98 19.63 6.23
CA ALA A 299 17.43 20.84 5.63
C ALA A 299 15.91 20.78 5.49
N LEU A 300 15.27 19.65 5.81
CA LEU A 300 13.84 19.46 5.56
C LEU A 300 12.95 20.26 6.50
N VAL A 301 12.06 21.07 5.93
CA VAL A 301 10.90 21.66 6.59
C VAL A 301 9.64 21.03 6.00
N SER A 302 9.14 19.97 6.64
CA SER A 302 8.01 19.14 6.23
C SER A 302 7.01 18.99 7.37
N ALA A 303 5.84 18.38 7.13
CA ALA A 303 4.87 18.10 8.21
C ALA A 303 5.49 17.28 9.36
N GLY A 304 6.40 16.34 9.05
CA GLY A 304 7.08 15.51 10.05
C GLY A 304 8.21 16.23 10.80
N SER A 305 9.00 17.06 10.10
CA SER A 305 10.13 17.79 10.69
C SER A 305 9.76 19.15 11.30
N ALA A 306 8.55 19.66 11.03
CA ALA A 306 8.01 20.88 11.62
C ALA A 306 7.75 20.78 13.14
N GLY A 307 8.07 19.66 13.78
CA GLY A 307 8.06 19.50 15.25
C GLY A 307 8.79 20.63 15.99
N PHE A 308 9.83 21.22 15.37
CA PHE A 308 10.51 22.41 15.88
C PHE A 308 9.56 23.60 16.08
N MET A 309 8.72 23.90 15.10
CA MET A 309 7.83 25.06 15.11
C MET A 309 6.49 24.80 15.82
N ASN A 310 6.21 23.52 16.12
CA ASN A 310 4.97 23.06 16.72
C ASN A 310 5.20 22.76 18.22
N ASN A 311 5.25 21.48 18.58
CA ASN A 311 5.44 21.00 19.96
C ASN A 311 6.69 21.61 20.61
N GLY A 312 7.83 21.58 19.91
CA GLY A 312 9.06 22.17 20.39
C GLY A 312 8.98 23.70 20.50
N GLY A 313 8.24 24.34 19.60
CA GLY A 313 7.95 25.77 19.64
C GLY A 313 7.22 26.16 20.92
N VAL A 314 6.15 25.41 21.25
CA VAL A 314 5.43 25.56 22.51
C VAL A 314 6.37 25.35 23.70
N ALA A 315 7.13 24.26 23.74
CA ALA A 315 8.03 23.96 24.85
C ALA A 315 9.11 25.04 25.07
N MET A 316 9.76 25.52 24.00
CA MET A 316 10.77 26.58 24.08
C MET A 316 10.18 27.92 24.54
N LEU A 317 8.99 28.29 24.06
CA LEU A 317 8.29 29.49 24.52
C LEU A 317 7.85 29.38 25.99
N ARG A 318 7.41 28.19 26.42
CA ARG A 318 7.01 27.94 27.82
C ARG A 318 8.19 28.00 28.77
N ILE A 319 9.29 27.30 28.47
CA ILE A 319 10.49 27.38 29.32
C ILE A 319 11.10 28.78 29.30
N GLY A 320 11.02 29.47 28.16
CA GLY A 320 11.35 30.89 28.06
C GLY A 320 10.54 31.74 29.04
N GLU A 321 9.22 31.55 29.13
CA GLU A 321 8.37 32.24 30.11
C GLU A 321 8.74 31.90 31.56
N GLU A 322 8.90 30.61 31.88
CA GLU A 322 9.22 30.12 33.23
C GLU A 322 10.58 30.62 33.76
N LEU A 323 11.56 30.83 32.87
CA LEU A 323 12.89 31.35 33.22
C LEU A 323 12.92 32.88 33.45
N GLY A 324 11.82 33.60 33.22
CA GLY A 324 11.77 35.05 33.35
C GLY A 324 12.80 35.75 32.44
N GLN A 325 13.67 36.58 33.01
CA GLN A 325 14.69 37.30 32.23
C GLN A 325 15.74 36.36 31.60
N LYS A 326 16.12 35.27 32.28
CA LYS A 326 17.06 34.27 31.75
C LYS A 326 16.49 33.52 30.53
N GLY A 327 15.17 33.58 30.32
CA GLY A 327 14.48 32.97 29.19
C GLY A 327 14.40 33.84 27.93
N LYS A 328 14.95 35.06 27.94
CA LYS A 328 14.88 36.00 26.80
C LYS A 328 15.36 35.36 25.48
N PHE A 329 16.50 34.66 25.53
CA PHE A 329 17.07 33.97 24.38
C PHE A 329 16.08 32.98 23.73
N TYR A 330 15.36 32.18 24.53
CA TYR A 330 14.40 31.22 24.01
C TYR A 330 13.25 31.90 23.25
N ARG A 331 12.71 32.98 23.82
CA ARG A 331 11.56 33.72 23.26
C ARG A 331 11.92 34.45 21.97
N GLU A 332 13.05 35.17 21.97
CA GLU A 332 13.49 35.93 20.79
C GLU A 332 13.92 35.02 19.64
N THR A 333 14.60 33.91 19.94
CA THR A 333 14.99 32.92 18.94
C THR A 333 13.77 32.25 18.32
N MET A 334 12.79 31.83 19.13
CA MET A 334 11.57 31.23 18.58
C MET A 334 10.71 32.24 17.81
N LEU A 335 10.65 33.51 18.24
CA LEU A 335 10.02 34.59 17.46
C LEU A 335 10.62 34.68 16.06
N LYS A 336 11.95 34.75 15.94
CA LYS A 336 12.64 34.78 14.64
C LYS A 336 12.26 33.58 13.77
N HIS A 337 12.25 32.38 14.35
CA HIS A 337 11.94 31.14 13.66
C HIS A 337 10.47 31.04 13.20
N LEU A 338 9.52 31.43 14.03
CA LEU A 338 8.10 31.44 13.66
C LEU A 338 7.80 32.49 12.58
N LYS A 339 8.43 33.67 12.62
CA LYS A 339 8.32 34.68 11.54
C LYS A 339 8.82 34.12 10.20
N ALA A 340 10.00 33.51 10.20
CA ALA A 340 10.55 32.84 9.02
C ALA A 340 9.61 31.73 8.50
N TYR A 341 9.08 30.92 9.41
CA TYR A 341 8.21 29.81 9.08
C TYR A 341 6.88 30.26 8.47
N ALA A 342 6.21 31.26 9.03
CA ALA A 342 5.02 31.85 8.43
C ALA A 342 5.34 32.46 7.05
N LYS A 343 6.38 33.29 6.97
CA LYS A 343 6.71 34.02 5.74
C LYS A 343 7.02 33.09 4.55
N ILE A 344 7.72 31.99 4.81
CA ILE A 344 8.23 31.11 3.74
C ILE A 344 7.27 29.94 3.51
N CYS A 345 6.79 29.31 4.57
CA CYS A 345 6.08 28.04 4.46
C CYS A 345 4.55 28.18 4.48
N TYR A 346 3.98 29.26 5.01
CA TYR A 346 2.53 29.40 5.20
C TYR A 346 1.86 30.21 4.08
N ARG A 347 0.71 29.71 3.64
CA ARG A 347 -0.18 30.35 2.66
C ARG A 347 -1.49 30.76 3.34
N PRO A 348 -1.61 32.02 3.78
CA PRO A 348 -2.79 32.47 4.54
C PRO A 348 -4.09 32.42 3.74
N GLU A 349 -4.02 32.55 2.42
CA GLU A 349 -5.19 32.59 1.53
C GLU A 349 -5.92 31.25 1.38
N VAL A 350 -5.24 30.14 1.68
CA VAL A 350 -5.81 28.78 1.64
C VAL A 350 -5.60 28.01 2.95
N ASN A 351 -5.06 28.66 3.97
CA ASN A 351 -4.68 28.05 5.26
C ASN A 351 -3.83 26.76 5.11
N GLN A 352 -2.75 26.82 4.33
CA GLN A 352 -1.89 25.67 4.06
C GLN A 352 -0.40 25.97 4.21
N MET A 353 0.33 25.01 4.75
CA MET A 353 1.78 24.93 4.83
C MET A 353 2.35 24.18 3.62
N ARG A 354 3.49 24.63 3.11
CA ARG A 354 4.26 23.99 2.03
C ARG A 354 5.58 23.47 2.54
N GLN A 355 6.11 22.48 1.82
CA GLN A 355 7.36 21.81 2.16
C GLN A 355 8.54 22.53 1.52
N TYR A 356 9.54 22.85 2.33
CA TYR A 356 10.70 23.63 1.92
C TYR A 356 11.99 22.97 2.40
N LEU A 357 13.09 23.34 1.76
CA LEU A 357 14.40 23.26 2.40
C LEU A 357 14.68 24.55 3.18
N ILE A 358 15.56 24.47 4.18
CA ILE A 358 15.93 25.64 4.99
C ILE A 358 16.56 26.77 4.16
N ASP A 359 17.05 26.50 2.96
CA ASP A 359 17.57 27.52 2.02
C ASP A 359 16.46 28.26 1.23
N GLY A 360 15.18 27.87 1.41
CA GLY A 360 14.04 28.46 0.72
C GLY A 360 13.61 27.70 -0.54
N THR A 361 14.23 26.56 -0.86
CA THR A 361 13.82 25.72 -1.99
C THR A 361 12.44 25.10 -1.75
N ASP A 362 11.45 25.47 -2.56
CA ASP A 362 10.11 24.85 -2.59
C ASP A 362 10.21 23.43 -3.20
N LEU A 363 9.98 22.41 -2.37
CA LEU A 363 10.18 21.01 -2.77
C LEU A 363 9.16 20.55 -3.83
N ALA A 364 7.93 21.05 -3.80
CA ALA A 364 6.94 20.73 -4.83
C ALA A 364 7.30 21.37 -6.18
N LYS A 365 7.82 22.60 -6.18
CA LYS A 365 8.34 23.23 -7.41
C LYS A 365 9.60 22.53 -7.92
N ARG A 366 10.52 22.15 -7.03
CA ARG A 366 11.73 21.39 -7.37
C ARG A 366 11.36 20.06 -8.03
N ALA A 367 10.45 19.30 -7.42
CA ALA A 367 9.97 18.03 -7.97
C ALA A 367 9.33 18.19 -9.36
N ARG A 368 8.51 19.24 -9.58
CA ARG A 368 7.95 19.54 -10.91
C ARG A 368 9.00 19.90 -11.95
N LYS A 369 9.99 20.71 -11.58
CA LYS A 369 11.10 21.08 -12.48
C LYS A 369 11.93 19.86 -12.90
N ASN A 370 12.07 18.93 -11.98
CA ASN A 370 12.86 17.72 -12.11
C ASN A 370 12.09 16.55 -12.75
N ALA A 371 10.78 16.70 -12.95
CA ALA A 371 9.96 15.68 -13.59
C ALA A 371 10.43 15.43 -15.03
N LYS A 372 10.69 14.17 -15.37
CA LYS A 372 11.08 13.78 -16.73
C LYS A 372 9.93 14.04 -17.71
N PRO A 373 10.19 14.48 -18.95
CA PRO A 373 9.14 14.64 -19.96
C PRO A 373 8.32 13.34 -20.13
N GLY A 374 7.00 13.43 -20.01
CA GLY A 374 6.09 12.29 -20.06
C GLY A 374 5.90 11.52 -18.74
N ALA A 375 6.53 11.94 -17.64
CA ALA A 375 6.22 11.42 -16.32
C ALA A 375 4.84 11.90 -15.85
N PRO A 376 4.02 11.05 -15.20
CA PRO A 376 2.72 11.47 -14.66
C PRO A 376 2.90 12.57 -13.61
N GLU A 377 1.99 13.55 -13.60
CA GLU A 377 1.95 14.58 -12.58
C GLU A 377 1.73 13.94 -11.21
N THR A 378 2.81 13.80 -10.43
CA THR A 378 2.75 13.39 -9.04
C THR A 378 3.27 14.55 -8.20
N ASN A 379 2.54 14.92 -7.14
CA ASN A 379 3.04 15.86 -6.15
C ASN A 379 3.53 15.09 -4.93
N PRO A 380 4.82 14.68 -4.88
CA PRO A 380 5.37 13.94 -3.74
C PRO A 380 5.41 14.77 -2.45
N TRP A 381 5.17 16.09 -2.54
CA TRP A 381 5.25 17.04 -1.45
C TRP A 381 3.91 17.77 -1.26
N PRO A 382 2.84 17.06 -0.82
CA PRO A 382 1.53 17.68 -0.62
C PRO A 382 1.59 18.75 0.49
N PRO A 383 0.84 19.85 0.35
CA PRO A 383 0.66 20.82 1.43
C PRO A 383 -0.16 20.22 2.57
N TRP A 384 -0.06 20.80 3.78
CA TRP A 384 -0.84 20.40 4.96
C TRP A 384 -1.41 21.61 5.68
N SER A 385 -2.45 21.46 6.50
CA SER A 385 -3.00 22.58 7.27
C SER A 385 -2.21 22.80 8.57
N PRO A 386 -2.04 24.05 9.05
CA PRO A 386 -1.48 24.32 10.38
C PRO A 386 -2.26 23.58 11.47
N SER A 387 -1.56 22.88 12.36
CA SER A 387 -2.21 22.14 13.45
C SER A 387 -2.61 23.08 14.60
N PRO A 388 -3.58 22.72 15.45
CA PRO A 388 -3.89 23.47 16.67
C PRO A 388 -2.67 23.77 17.57
N VAL A 389 -1.67 22.87 17.57
CA VAL A 389 -0.41 23.08 18.31
C VAL A 389 0.43 24.18 17.68
N THR A 390 0.46 24.28 16.34
CA THR A 390 1.07 25.41 15.62
C THR A 390 0.41 26.72 16.05
N ILE A 391 -0.93 26.77 16.04
CA ILE A 391 -1.70 27.95 16.46
C ILE A 391 -1.37 28.33 17.92
N THR A 392 -1.21 27.33 18.80
CA THR A 392 -0.78 27.53 20.19
C THR A 392 0.59 28.19 20.27
N ALA A 393 1.57 27.75 19.49
CA ALA A 393 2.89 28.36 19.44
C ALA A 393 2.84 29.83 19.02
N TYR A 394 2.06 30.16 17.98
CA TYR A 394 1.87 31.55 17.53
C TYR A 394 1.14 32.41 18.57
N ALA A 395 0.11 31.88 19.24
CA ALA A 395 -0.60 32.60 20.29
C ALA A 395 0.30 32.93 21.49
N ILE A 396 1.11 31.97 21.95
CA ILE A 396 2.10 32.20 23.01
C ILE A 396 3.15 33.21 22.54
N CYS A 397 3.67 33.05 21.31
CA CYS A 397 4.70 33.93 20.76
C CYS A 397 4.20 35.38 20.64
N TYR A 398 2.96 35.59 20.17
CA TYR A 398 2.34 36.92 20.14
C TYR A 398 2.22 37.50 21.54
N ARG A 399 1.70 36.75 22.51
CA ARG A 399 1.57 37.24 23.89
C ARG A 399 2.91 37.69 24.48
N GLN A 400 3.98 36.99 24.13
CA GLN A 400 5.32 37.28 24.66
C GLN A 400 6.06 38.40 23.91
N SER A 401 5.70 38.68 22.65
CA SER A 401 6.44 39.62 21.78
C SER A 401 5.65 40.87 21.38
N GLY A 402 4.33 40.78 21.26
CA GLY A 402 3.48 41.82 20.65
C GLY A 402 3.71 42.00 19.13
N ASP A 403 4.41 41.09 18.47
CA ASP A 403 4.80 41.22 17.06
C ASP A 403 3.59 41.14 16.11
N ALA A 404 3.50 42.12 15.20
CA ALA A 404 2.37 42.26 14.28
C ALA A 404 2.35 41.18 13.16
N GLU A 405 3.50 40.69 12.71
CA GLU A 405 3.55 39.63 11.68
C GLU A 405 3.09 38.29 12.26
N ILE A 406 3.45 38.02 13.51
CA ILE A 406 2.92 36.87 14.26
C ILE A 406 1.40 36.99 14.42
N TRP A 407 0.87 38.17 14.75
CA TRP A 407 -0.58 38.40 14.86
C TRP A 407 -1.32 38.12 13.56
N GLU A 408 -0.86 38.66 12.43
CA GLU A 408 -1.53 38.46 11.14
C GLU A 408 -1.49 36.98 10.71
N SER A 409 -0.38 36.29 10.97
CA SER A 409 -0.29 34.84 10.73
C SER A 409 -1.27 34.06 11.59
N LEU A 410 -1.34 34.37 12.89
CA LEU A 410 -2.27 33.76 13.84
C LEU A 410 -3.73 34.03 13.43
N ARG A 411 -4.05 35.26 13.04
CA ARG A 411 -5.38 35.68 12.57
C ARG A 411 -5.82 34.90 11.34
N ALA A 412 -4.93 34.73 10.36
CA ALA A 412 -5.20 33.90 9.20
C ALA A 412 -5.42 32.42 9.57
N MET A 413 -4.59 31.86 10.47
CA MET A 413 -4.75 30.48 10.94
C MET A 413 -6.07 30.26 11.68
N CYS A 414 -6.51 31.22 12.51
CA CYS A 414 -7.80 31.17 13.18
C CYS A 414 -8.98 31.18 12.19
N ARG A 415 -8.97 32.09 11.21
CA ARG A 415 -9.98 32.12 10.13
C ARG A 415 -10.04 30.79 9.37
N GLY A 416 -8.88 30.26 8.99
CA GLY A 416 -8.78 28.99 8.28
C GLY A 416 -9.16 27.76 9.10
N ASN A 417 -9.27 27.89 10.43
CA ASN A 417 -9.74 26.85 11.34
C ASN A 417 -11.19 27.11 11.80
N ASP A 418 -11.97 27.91 11.07
CA ASP A 418 -13.39 28.18 11.37
C ASP A 418 -13.61 28.77 12.78
N LEU A 419 -12.66 29.58 13.26
CA LEU A 419 -12.77 30.31 14.52
C LEU A 419 -13.30 31.74 14.33
N GLY A 420 -13.48 32.17 13.08
CA GLY A 420 -13.78 33.55 12.72
C GLY A 420 -12.54 34.45 12.78
N ASP A 421 -12.77 35.74 12.84
CA ASP A 421 -11.74 36.75 12.89
C ASP A 421 -11.42 37.20 14.32
N ILE A 422 -10.18 36.95 14.75
CA ILE A 422 -9.66 37.41 16.04
C ILE A 422 -9.39 38.92 16.08
N GLY A 423 -9.68 39.65 15.01
CA GLY A 423 -9.64 41.11 14.98
C GLY A 423 -8.24 41.70 14.83
N ALA A 424 -8.14 43.01 15.06
CA ALA A 424 -6.89 43.75 15.07
C ALA A 424 -6.08 43.51 16.37
N PRO A 425 -4.75 43.75 16.37
CA PRO A 425 -3.91 43.58 17.56
C PRO A 425 -4.52 44.22 18.82
N GLY A 426 -4.46 43.49 19.93
CA GLY A 426 -5.09 43.89 21.19
C GLY A 426 -6.58 43.53 21.32
N GLY A 427 -7.16 42.75 20.39
CA GLY A 427 -8.52 42.22 20.51
C GLY A 427 -9.63 43.19 20.09
N LYS A 428 -9.34 44.10 19.16
CA LYS A 428 -10.31 45.10 18.66
C LYS A 428 -11.02 44.57 17.41
N ALA A 429 -12.28 44.95 17.21
CA ALA A 429 -13.08 44.59 16.03
C ALA A 429 -13.12 43.06 15.80
N LEU A 430 -13.55 42.33 16.83
CA LEU A 430 -13.68 40.87 16.79
C LEU A 430 -14.89 40.45 15.95
N GLU A 431 -14.70 39.45 15.09
CA GLU A 431 -15.78 38.77 14.35
C GLU A 431 -15.63 37.25 14.54
N LEU A 432 -15.67 36.81 15.80
CA LEU A 432 -15.49 35.41 16.18
C LEU A 432 -16.69 34.56 15.75
N ASN A 433 -16.42 33.33 15.30
CA ASN A 433 -17.47 32.38 14.95
C ASN A 433 -17.92 31.58 16.19
N LEU A 434 -18.83 32.14 17.00
CA LEU A 434 -19.40 31.43 18.16
C LEU A 434 -20.28 30.22 17.76
N ALA A 435 -20.70 30.12 16.50
CA ALA A 435 -21.43 28.99 15.95
C ALA A 435 -20.52 27.93 15.29
N THR A 436 -19.21 28.00 15.55
CA THR A 436 -18.22 27.06 15.01
C THR A 436 -18.58 25.60 15.30
N ARG A 437 -18.26 24.71 14.36
CA ARG A 437 -18.40 23.25 14.54
C ARG A 437 -17.11 22.57 14.98
N GLN A 438 -16.06 23.36 15.21
CA GLN A 438 -14.76 22.84 15.66
C GLN A 438 -14.92 22.09 16.98
N SER A 439 -14.38 20.87 17.03
CA SER A 439 -14.40 20.01 18.19
C SER A 439 -12.99 19.50 18.56
N SER A 440 -11.95 20.15 18.06
CA SER A 440 -10.58 19.84 18.50
C SER A 440 -10.31 20.54 19.83
N TYR A 441 -10.21 19.77 20.92
CA TYR A 441 -9.91 20.29 22.26
C TYR A 441 -8.60 21.09 22.32
N LEU A 442 -7.63 20.80 21.44
CA LEU A 442 -6.36 21.53 21.37
C LEU A 442 -6.53 23.01 20.97
N LEU A 443 -7.64 23.39 20.32
CA LEU A 443 -7.94 24.78 19.99
C LEU A 443 -8.35 25.62 21.21
N ILE A 444 -8.60 24.98 22.37
CA ILE A 444 -8.85 25.69 23.63
C ILE A 444 -7.59 26.44 24.09
N PHE A 445 -6.41 25.83 23.99
CA PHE A 445 -5.15 26.43 24.43
C PHE A 445 -4.82 27.77 23.75
N PRO A 446 -4.82 27.90 22.41
CA PRO A 446 -4.54 29.18 21.77
C PRO A 446 -5.58 30.25 22.09
N LEU A 447 -6.86 29.88 22.26
CA LEU A 447 -7.92 30.82 22.63
C LEU A 447 -7.74 31.36 24.06
N VAL A 448 -7.32 30.51 25.00
CA VAL A 448 -6.95 30.96 26.35
C VAL A 448 -5.71 31.87 26.31
N GLU A 449 -4.72 31.57 25.47
CA GLU A 449 -3.54 32.44 25.29
C GLU A 449 -3.90 33.80 24.65
N LEU A 450 -4.84 33.84 23.71
CA LEU A 450 -5.40 35.08 23.17
C LEU A 450 -6.12 35.90 24.25
N PHE A 451 -6.90 35.26 25.12
CA PHE A 451 -7.48 35.93 26.30
C PHE A 451 -6.38 36.48 27.23
N ARG A 452 -5.31 35.72 27.49
CA ARG A 452 -4.19 36.21 28.31
C ARG A 452 -3.49 37.41 27.68
N ALA A 453 -3.38 37.46 26.36
CA ALA A 453 -2.73 38.54 25.62
C ALA A 453 -3.57 39.83 25.56
N THR A 454 -4.89 39.69 25.44
CA THR A 454 -5.79 40.82 25.12
C THR A 454 -6.73 41.22 26.27
N ARG A 455 -7.01 40.29 27.20
CA ARG A 455 -8.05 40.37 28.23
C ARG A 455 -9.50 40.37 27.71
N GLU A 456 -9.70 40.09 26.42
CA GLU A 456 -11.03 40.04 25.82
C GLU A 456 -11.74 38.71 26.12
N ARG A 457 -12.87 38.77 26.85
CA ARG A 457 -13.63 37.58 27.25
C ARG A 457 -14.24 36.82 26.08
N ALA A 458 -14.46 37.46 24.95
CA ALA A 458 -15.02 36.83 23.75
C ALA A 458 -14.20 35.61 23.27
N TYR A 459 -12.88 35.60 23.49
CA TYR A 459 -12.04 34.43 23.21
C TYR A 459 -12.37 33.23 24.10
N LEU A 460 -12.72 33.47 25.37
CA LEU A 460 -13.16 32.41 26.28
C LEU A 460 -14.55 31.90 25.90
N GLU A 461 -15.44 32.75 25.40
CA GLU A 461 -16.75 32.34 24.87
C GLU A 461 -16.62 31.46 23.62
N LEU A 462 -15.69 31.79 22.73
CA LEU A 462 -15.35 30.93 21.61
C LEU A 462 -14.72 29.61 22.08
N ALA A 463 -13.82 29.66 23.06
CA ALA A 463 -13.22 28.45 23.66
C ALA A 463 -14.29 27.57 24.32
N ARG A 464 -15.30 28.16 24.97
CA ARG A 464 -16.46 27.46 25.54
C ARG A 464 -17.27 26.77 24.44
N SER A 465 -17.45 27.41 23.28
CA SER A 465 -18.14 26.82 22.13
C SER A 465 -17.40 25.59 21.59
N VAL A 466 -16.08 25.70 21.38
CA VAL A 466 -15.22 24.57 20.98
C VAL A 466 -15.22 23.47 22.04
N ALA A 467 -15.14 23.84 23.33
CA ALA A 467 -15.15 22.90 24.43
C ALA A 467 -16.46 22.13 24.51
N ASN A 468 -17.60 22.78 24.32
CA ASN A 468 -18.92 22.12 24.31
C ASN A 468 -19.04 21.13 23.15
N ASN A 469 -18.59 21.51 21.95
CA ASN A 469 -18.58 20.62 20.79
C ASN A 469 -17.67 19.40 21.00
N ALA A 470 -16.49 19.60 21.59
CA ALA A 470 -15.56 18.52 21.90
C ALA A 470 -16.12 17.61 23.00
N PHE A 471 -16.62 18.19 24.09
CA PHE A 471 -17.15 17.46 25.25
C PHE A 471 -18.31 16.55 24.86
N GLN A 472 -19.27 17.06 24.08
CA GLN A 472 -20.42 16.28 23.58
C GLN A 472 -19.98 15.07 22.74
N LYS A 473 -18.87 15.17 22.02
CA LYS A 473 -18.37 14.07 21.16
C LYS A 473 -17.48 13.10 21.92
N HIS A 474 -16.73 13.59 22.90
CA HIS A 474 -15.58 12.87 23.44
C HIS A 474 -15.80 12.30 24.84
N PHE A 475 -16.63 12.95 25.66
CA PHE A 475 -16.83 12.53 27.05
C PHE A 475 -17.83 11.37 27.15
N ARG A 476 -17.45 10.36 27.92
CA ARG A 476 -18.27 9.18 28.24
C ARG A 476 -18.89 9.34 29.61
N GLU A 477 -20.16 9.71 29.65
CA GLU A 477 -20.85 10.04 30.90
C GLU A 477 -20.82 8.87 31.91
N GLU A 478 -21.10 7.65 31.46
CA GLU A 478 -21.17 6.45 32.32
C GLU A 478 -19.82 6.07 32.91
N GLN A 479 -18.75 6.12 32.11
CA GLN A 479 -17.41 5.71 32.50
C GLN A 479 -16.57 6.86 33.06
N ALA A 480 -17.03 8.10 32.90
CA ALA A 480 -16.28 9.32 33.15
C ALA A 480 -14.90 9.35 32.48
N LEU A 481 -14.83 8.92 31.21
CA LEU A 481 -13.59 8.91 30.40
C LEU A 481 -13.69 9.84 29.18
N PHE A 482 -12.54 10.34 28.72
CA PHE A 482 -12.45 11.06 27.44
C PHE A 482 -11.90 10.15 26.35
N THR A 483 -12.56 10.17 25.19
CA THR A 483 -12.20 9.37 24.02
C THR A 483 -12.46 10.18 22.75
N PRO A 484 -11.68 10.04 21.67
CA PRO A 484 -11.89 10.89 20.48
C PRO A 484 -13.25 10.72 19.76
N SER A 485 -14.01 9.66 20.03
CA SER A 485 -15.38 9.46 19.55
C SER A 485 -16.04 8.28 20.27
N GLU A 486 -17.38 8.15 20.23
CA GLU A 486 -18.22 7.01 20.71
C GLU A 486 -17.70 5.61 20.38
N LEU A 487 -16.92 5.54 19.30
CA LEU A 487 -16.41 4.34 18.71
C LEU A 487 -15.09 3.86 19.36
N HIS A 488 -14.38 4.72 20.08
CA HIS A 488 -13.11 4.35 20.72
C HIS A 488 -13.35 3.49 21.96
N ARG A 489 -12.70 2.32 21.97
CA ARG A 489 -12.72 1.38 23.09
C ARG A 489 -11.74 1.72 24.21
N THR A 490 -10.74 2.55 23.94
CA THR A 490 -9.74 2.96 24.93
C THR A 490 -9.70 4.45 25.10
N ALA A 491 -9.64 4.89 26.35
CA ALA A 491 -9.30 6.25 26.73
C ALA A 491 -7.78 6.34 26.95
N ASN A 492 -7.14 7.26 26.24
CA ASN A 492 -5.72 7.56 26.41
C ASN A 492 -5.55 8.48 27.63
N GLN A 493 -4.98 7.98 28.72
CA GLN A 493 -4.75 8.78 29.92
C GLN A 493 -3.67 9.85 29.73
N CYS A 494 -2.81 9.69 28.73
CA CYS A 494 -1.77 10.65 28.35
C CYS A 494 -2.29 11.85 27.54
N SER A 495 -3.60 11.88 27.21
CA SER A 495 -4.18 12.95 26.40
C SER A 495 -4.16 14.31 27.09
N ALA A 496 -3.99 15.39 26.31
CA ALA A 496 -4.10 16.76 26.81
C ALA A 496 -5.56 17.24 26.93
N GLU A 497 -6.56 16.44 26.55
CA GLU A 497 -7.96 16.84 26.56
C GLU A 497 -8.49 17.25 27.95
N PRO A 498 -8.31 16.45 29.02
CA PRO A 498 -8.71 16.87 30.37
C PRO A 498 -8.00 18.16 30.82
N LEU A 499 -6.72 18.31 30.47
CA LEU A 499 -5.93 19.51 30.78
C LEU A 499 -6.45 20.74 30.02
N ALA A 500 -6.91 20.60 28.79
CA ALA A 500 -7.46 21.68 27.97
C ALA A 500 -8.73 22.24 28.61
N TYR A 501 -9.67 21.36 29.00
CA TYR A 501 -10.87 21.77 29.72
C TYR A 501 -10.51 22.42 31.06
N LEU A 502 -9.62 21.81 31.85
CA LEU A 502 -9.21 22.37 33.14
C LEU A 502 -8.59 23.76 33.00
N THR A 503 -7.83 23.99 31.91
CA THR A 503 -7.24 25.28 31.58
C THR A 503 -8.31 26.33 31.27
N LEU A 504 -9.33 25.98 30.48
CA LEU A 504 -10.46 26.87 30.19
C LEU A 504 -11.25 27.20 31.47
N GLU A 505 -11.58 26.17 32.24
CA GLU A 505 -12.33 26.30 33.49
C GLU A 505 -11.59 27.19 34.51
N ALA A 506 -10.27 27.05 34.62
CA ALA A 506 -9.47 27.93 35.45
C ALA A 506 -9.42 29.37 34.91
N ALA A 507 -9.38 29.56 33.59
CA ALA A 507 -9.43 30.89 32.99
C ALA A 507 -10.78 31.60 33.25
N LEU A 508 -11.89 30.89 33.07
CA LEU A 508 -13.25 31.39 33.34
C LEU A 508 -13.43 31.81 34.81
N ARG A 509 -12.80 31.09 35.74
CA ARG A 509 -12.82 31.38 37.18
C ARG A 509 -11.75 32.37 37.65
N GLY A 510 -10.92 32.91 36.75
CA GLY A 510 -9.83 33.82 37.11
C GLY A 510 -8.69 33.17 37.92
N LYS A 511 -8.57 31.84 37.85
CA LYS A 511 -7.61 31.01 38.60
C LYS A 511 -6.57 30.33 37.71
N LEU A 512 -6.31 30.86 36.52
CA LEU A 512 -5.45 30.23 35.52
C LEU A 512 -4.02 29.91 36.02
N SER A 513 -3.48 30.69 36.95
CA SER A 513 -2.17 30.43 37.57
C SER A 513 -2.10 29.15 38.41
N GLN A 514 -3.24 28.56 38.78
CA GLN A 514 -3.32 27.33 39.55
C GLN A 514 -3.17 26.08 38.67
N VAL A 515 -3.30 26.20 37.35
CA VAL A 515 -3.22 25.06 36.42
C VAL A 515 -1.88 25.08 35.67
N PRO A 516 -1.09 24.01 35.72
CA PRO A 516 0.13 23.90 34.92
C PRO A 516 -0.13 24.07 33.43
N SER A 517 0.73 24.82 32.74
CA SER A 517 0.55 25.11 31.32
C SER A 517 0.86 23.90 30.43
N TYR A 518 0.08 23.72 29.36
CA TYR A 518 0.39 22.78 28.29
C TYR A 518 1.71 23.15 27.60
N ALA A 519 2.58 22.15 27.44
CA ALA A 519 3.94 22.31 26.93
C ALA A 519 4.13 21.77 25.50
N GLY A 520 3.06 21.36 24.81
CA GLY A 520 3.21 20.67 23.53
C GLY A 520 3.67 19.21 23.68
N SER A 521 3.44 18.60 24.85
CA SER A 521 3.83 17.21 25.12
C SER A 521 3.16 16.22 24.18
N ASN A 522 3.91 15.23 23.73
CA ASN A 522 3.43 14.07 23.00
C ASN A 522 2.44 13.28 23.88
N GLU A 523 1.36 12.79 23.28
CA GLU A 523 0.32 12.03 23.98
C GLU A 523 0.51 10.50 23.83
N GLY A 524 1.67 10.08 23.34
CA GLY A 524 2.05 8.68 23.08
C GLY A 524 1.97 8.30 21.59
N GLU A 525 2.99 7.56 21.12
CA GLU A 525 2.96 6.88 19.83
C GLU A 525 2.42 5.44 19.94
N ALA A 526 2.01 5.02 21.15
CA ALA A 526 1.40 3.74 21.39
C ALA A 526 -0.09 3.78 21.01
N VAL A 527 -0.49 2.93 20.08
CA VAL A 527 -1.91 2.67 19.83
C VAL A 527 -2.21 1.38 20.57
N PRO A 528 -3.16 1.37 21.54
CA PRO A 528 -3.60 0.12 22.15
C PRO A 528 -4.04 -0.84 21.04
N TYR A 529 -3.25 -1.88 20.78
CA TYR A 529 -3.74 -2.99 19.96
C TYR A 529 -4.54 -3.85 20.92
N LEU A 530 -5.82 -3.51 21.06
CA LEU A 530 -6.74 -4.41 21.73
C LEU A 530 -6.67 -5.73 20.97
N ARG A 531 -6.19 -6.78 21.63
CA ARG A 531 -6.59 -8.12 21.19
C ARG A 531 -8.12 -8.07 21.11
N PRO A 532 -8.75 -8.65 20.07
CA PRO A 532 -10.10 -9.13 20.23
C PRO A 532 -10.10 -9.94 21.54
N LEU A 533 -10.97 -9.56 22.48
CA LEU A 533 -11.16 -10.23 23.78
C LEU A 533 -10.79 -11.72 23.66
N LYS A 534 -9.86 -12.21 24.50
CA LYS A 534 -9.37 -13.60 24.48
C LYS A 534 -10.53 -14.54 24.13
N SER A 535 -10.40 -15.16 22.95
CA SER A 535 -11.41 -15.97 22.28
C SER A 535 -12.76 -15.26 22.08
N ARG A 536 -12.83 -14.41 21.04
CA ARG A 536 -14.06 -14.48 20.25
C ARG A 536 -14.12 -15.91 19.70
N PRO A 537 -15.19 -16.64 19.98
CA PRO A 537 -15.38 -18.07 19.66
C PRO A 537 -15.63 -18.25 18.16
N TYR A 538 -15.20 -17.29 17.34
CA TYR A 538 -15.34 -17.27 15.90
C TYR A 538 -14.09 -16.75 15.21
N LYS A 539 -13.71 -17.42 14.13
CA LYS A 539 -12.57 -17.04 13.27
C LYS A 539 -13.10 -16.39 11.98
N PRO A 540 -12.71 -15.15 11.65
CA PRO A 540 -13.05 -14.55 10.37
C PRO A 540 -12.31 -15.27 9.24
N THR A 541 -13.03 -15.54 8.16
CA THR A 541 -12.47 -15.95 6.87
C THR A 541 -13.17 -15.15 5.79
N ALA A 542 -12.49 -14.85 4.70
CA ALA A 542 -13.12 -14.23 3.56
C ALA A 542 -12.80 -14.96 2.28
N SER A 543 -13.59 -14.63 1.28
CA SER A 543 -13.51 -15.07 -0.08
C SER A 543 -12.16 -14.72 -0.72
N HIS A 544 -11.59 -13.54 -0.42
CA HIS A 544 -10.20 -13.13 -0.67
C HIS A 544 -9.91 -11.80 0.08
N LEU A 545 -8.67 -11.28 0.00
CA LEU A 545 -8.26 -9.98 0.55
C LEU A 545 -7.41 -9.21 -0.47
N ALA A 546 -7.52 -7.88 -0.47
CA ALA A 546 -6.53 -7.02 -1.12
C ALA A 546 -5.17 -7.10 -0.38
N TYR A 547 -4.07 -7.08 -1.14
CA TYR A 547 -2.71 -7.13 -0.58
C TYR A 547 -2.51 -5.96 0.40
N SER A 548 -2.03 -6.27 1.62
CA SER A 548 -1.87 -5.40 2.81
C SER A 548 -3.02 -5.34 3.84
N TYR A 549 -4.18 -5.96 3.59
CA TYR A 549 -5.31 -5.94 4.53
C TYR A 549 -5.44 -7.20 5.39
N SER A 550 -6.09 -7.08 6.55
CA SER A 550 -6.18 -8.14 7.55
C SER A 550 -7.62 -8.52 7.86
N LEU A 551 -7.93 -9.82 7.81
CA LEU A 551 -9.23 -10.34 8.25
C LEU A 551 -9.50 -10.12 9.72
N LYS A 552 -8.46 -9.98 10.54
CA LYS A 552 -8.65 -9.69 11.97
C LYS A 552 -9.27 -8.32 12.19
N ALA A 553 -9.12 -7.40 11.24
CA ALA A 553 -9.67 -6.05 11.35
C ALA A 553 -11.19 -6.03 11.48
N VAL A 554 -11.89 -6.95 10.80
CA VAL A 554 -13.37 -6.99 10.84
C VAL A 554 -13.95 -7.39 12.19
N CYS A 555 -13.10 -7.75 13.16
CA CYS A 555 -13.52 -8.14 14.50
C CYS A 555 -12.47 -7.74 15.55
N ASP A 556 -11.64 -6.73 15.27
CA ASP A 556 -10.70 -6.19 16.26
C ASP A 556 -11.35 -5.09 17.11
N ASP A 557 -12.54 -4.64 16.72
CA ASP A 557 -13.28 -3.54 17.30
C ASP A 557 -12.47 -2.22 17.31
N LEU A 558 -11.46 -2.08 16.43
CA LEU A 558 -10.78 -0.81 16.15
C LEU A 558 -11.66 -0.01 15.20
N LEU A 559 -12.46 0.85 15.79
CA LEU A 559 -13.46 1.56 15.03
C LEU A 559 -12.87 2.82 14.36
N PRO A 560 -13.23 3.07 13.10
CA PRO A 560 -12.68 4.17 12.33
C PRO A 560 -13.30 5.52 12.75
N LYS A 561 -12.59 6.62 12.49
CA LYS A 561 -13.13 7.99 12.62
C LYS A 561 -14.21 8.30 11.58
N SER A 562 -14.13 7.64 10.43
CA SER A 562 -15.07 7.74 9.30
C SER A 562 -14.92 6.50 8.41
N SER A 563 -15.87 6.23 7.53
CA SER A 563 -15.75 5.19 6.50
C SER A 563 -14.47 5.31 5.67
N GLY A 564 -13.86 6.50 5.55
CA GLY A 564 -12.61 6.72 4.84
C GLY A 564 -11.33 6.64 5.69
N ASP A 565 -11.43 6.34 6.98
CA ASP A 565 -10.29 6.30 7.89
C ASP A 565 -9.28 5.22 7.47
N ARG A 566 -8.02 5.62 7.30
CA ARG A 566 -6.90 4.72 6.99
C ARG A 566 -5.96 4.55 8.18
N GLY A 567 -6.23 5.23 9.28
CA GLY A 567 -5.46 5.18 10.52
C GLY A 567 -5.76 3.95 11.38
N VAL A 568 -6.84 3.22 11.08
CA VAL A 568 -7.16 1.93 11.70
C VAL A 568 -7.04 0.78 10.70
N PRO A 569 -6.65 -0.43 11.16
CA PRO A 569 -6.73 -1.63 10.33
C PRO A 569 -8.14 -1.82 9.78
N HIS A 570 -8.23 -2.30 8.55
CA HIS A 570 -9.50 -2.64 7.92
C HIS A 570 -9.30 -3.83 6.99
N MET A 571 -10.40 -4.45 6.62
CA MET A 571 -10.43 -5.46 5.59
C MET A 571 -10.96 -4.85 4.30
N SER A 572 -10.39 -5.25 3.17
CA SER A 572 -10.93 -4.91 1.85
C SER A 572 -10.85 -6.13 0.96
N TRP A 573 -11.93 -6.39 0.22
CA TRP A 573 -11.84 -7.14 -1.02
C TRP A 573 -11.14 -6.28 -2.06
N GLN A 574 -10.37 -6.89 -2.94
CA GLN A 574 -9.82 -6.22 -4.11
C GLN A 574 -10.78 -6.44 -5.26
N ASN A 575 -11.20 -5.38 -5.94
CA ASN A 575 -11.76 -5.56 -7.27
C ASN A 575 -10.61 -6.05 -8.17
N VAL A 576 -10.66 -7.35 -8.51
CA VAL A 576 -9.52 -8.25 -8.73
C VAL A 576 -8.54 -7.77 -9.79
N ARG A 577 -7.23 -8.04 -9.57
CA ARG A 577 -6.29 -8.38 -10.65
C ARG A 577 -5.36 -9.52 -10.22
N GLN A 578 -5.78 -10.75 -10.55
CA GLN A 578 -5.08 -11.99 -10.88
C GLN A 578 -6.06 -13.12 -10.54
N ALA A 579 -6.61 -13.82 -11.53
CA ALA A 579 -7.32 -15.06 -11.26
C ALA A 579 -6.33 -16.05 -10.64
N THR A 580 -6.65 -16.56 -9.46
CA THR A 580 -5.81 -17.51 -8.71
C THR A 580 -6.18 -18.97 -9.01
N ASP A 581 -7.32 -19.17 -9.66
CA ASP A 581 -7.90 -20.46 -9.98
C ASP A 581 -7.91 -20.66 -11.50
N GLU A 582 -7.75 -21.90 -11.95
CA GLU A 582 -7.78 -22.29 -13.36
C GLU A 582 -9.18 -22.80 -13.72
N ALA A 583 -9.78 -22.26 -14.79
CA ALA A 583 -10.97 -22.84 -15.40
C ALA A 583 -10.58 -23.81 -16.52
N VAL A 584 -11.06 -25.04 -16.40
CA VAL A 584 -10.96 -26.11 -17.40
C VAL A 584 -12.32 -26.25 -18.06
N VAL A 585 -12.40 -25.89 -19.34
CA VAL A 585 -13.65 -25.88 -20.11
C VAL A 585 -13.65 -27.06 -21.06
N THR A 586 -14.66 -27.93 -20.97
CA THR A 586 -14.81 -29.11 -21.82
C THR A 586 -15.99 -28.95 -22.77
N PHE A 587 -15.75 -29.17 -24.06
CA PHE A 587 -16.73 -29.26 -25.13
C PHE A 587 -16.88 -30.72 -25.56
N PRO A 588 -17.87 -31.46 -25.05
CA PRO A 588 -18.07 -32.86 -25.37
C PRO A 588 -18.77 -33.05 -26.73
N ASP A 589 -18.88 -34.31 -27.14
CA ASP A 589 -19.60 -34.78 -28.32
C ASP A 589 -21.12 -34.81 -28.06
N ILE A 590 -21.72 -33.63 -28.08
CA ILE A 590 -23.16 -33.42 -27.82
C ILE A 590 -23.87 -32.65 -28.94
N LEU A 591 -23.14 -32.32 -30.01
CA LEU A 591 -23.63 -31.46 -31.07
C LEU A 591 -24.45 -32.23 -32.10
N GLU A 592 -25.44 -31.56 -32.67
CA GLU A 592 -26.24 -32.09 -33.78
C GLU A 592 -25.77 -31.56 -35.16
N GLY A 593 -24.68 -30.79 -35.18
CA GLY A 593 -24.07 -30.23 -36.39
C GLY A 593 -23.00 -29.17 -36.09
N PRO A 594 -22.49 -28.44 -37.10
CA PRO A 594 -21.63 -27.28 -36.87
C PRO A 594 -22.35 -26.20 -36.08
N VAL A 595 -21.77 -25.72 -34.98
CA VAL A 595 -22.37 -24.68 -34.12
C VAL A 595 -21.40 -23.56 -33.80
N MET A 596 -21.94 -22.43 -33.35
CA MET A 596 -21.17 -21.28 -32.88
C MET A 596 -21.42 -21.01 -31.40
N VAL A 597 -20.36 -20.87 -30.62
CA VAL A 597 -20.36 -20.40 -29.24
C VAL A 597 -19.95 -18.93 -29.26
N ARG A 598 -20.87 -18.04 -28.90
CA ARG A 598 -20.69 -16.58 -29.01
C ARG A 598 -20.45 -15.94 -27.65
N GLY A 599 -19.80 -14.78 -27.65
CA GLY A 599 -19.67 -13.94 -26.46
C GLY A 599 -18.75 -14.53 -25.40
N MET A 600 -17.80 -15.38 -25.81
CA MET A 600 -16.74 -15.85 -24.91
C MET A 600 -16.06 -14.65 -24.28
N ASN A 601 -16.02 -14.61 -22.94
CA ASN A 601 -15.41 -13.52 -22.21
C ASN A 601 -14.89 -13.99 -20.86
N ASP A 602 -13.62 -13.73 -20.58
CA ASP A 602 -13.12 -13.74 -19.20
C ASP A 602 -13.35 -12.34 -18.60
N HIS A 603 -14.22 -12.25 -17.60
CA HIS A 603 -14.45 -10.97 -16.95
C HIS A 603 -13.18 -10.56 -16.19
N PRO A 604 -12.72 -9.29 -16.26
CA PRO A 604 -11.56 -8.84 -15.50
C PRO A 604 -11.71 -8.94 -13.96
N GLU A 605 -12.89 -9.33 -13.48
CA GLU A 605 -13.27 -9.48 -12.07
C GLU A 605 -13.54 -10.95 -11.69
N SER A 606 -13.28 -11.92 -12.58
CA SER A 606 -13.50 -13.34 -12.31
C SER A 606 -12.41 -13.93 -11.41
N ARG A 607 -12.77 -14.95 -10.61
CA ARG A 607 -11.84 -15.70 -9.74
C ARG A 607 -10.99 -16.71 -10.50
N ASN A 608 -11.54 -17.21 -11.61
CA ASN A 608 -10.90 -18.13 -12.51
C ASN A 608 -10.69 -17.48 -13.89
N SER A 609 -9.58 -17.82 -14.53
CA SER A 609 -9.36 -17.53 -15.95
C SER A 609 -9.42 -18.83 -16.72
N VAL A 610 -9.96 -18.81 -17.95
CA VAL A 610 -9.92 -20.00 -18.81
C VAL A 610 -8.47 -20.32 -19.14
N SER A 611 -7.97 -21.43 -18.59
CA SER A 611 -6.58 -21.88 -18.77
C SER A 611 -6.50 -23.13 -19.63
N VAL A 612 -7.58 -23.90 -19.71
CA VAL A 612 -7.66 -25.09 -20.55
C VAL A 612 -9.02 -25.16 -21.23
N MET A 613 -9.02 -25.40 -22.54
CA MET A 613 -10.20 -25.80 -23.29
C MET A 613 -9.94 -27.18 -23.91
N VAL A 614 -10.77 -28.15 -23.60
CA VAL A 614 -10.73 -29.51 -24.17
C VAL A 614 -11.91 -29.67 -25.11
N ILE A 615 -11.65 -29.97 -26.37
CA ILE A 615 -12.65 -30.14 -27.42
C ILE A 615 -12.61 -31.59 -27.89
N ASP A 616 -13.69 -32.32 -27.63
CA ASP A 616 -13.83 -33.74 -27.94
C ASP A 616 -15.11 -33.99 -28.74
N SER A 617 -15.14 -33.52 -29.98
CA SER A 617 -16.31 -33.64 -30.85
C SER A 617 -15.89 -33.83 -32.30
N PRO A 618 -16.47 -34.77 -33.05
CA PRO A 618 -16.27 -34.87 -34.49
C PRO A 618 -17.01 -33.74 -35.25
N HIS A 619 -18.01 -33.10 -34.62
CA HIS A 619 -18.77 -31.98 -35.16
C HIS A 619 -18.10 -30.64 -34.84
N ARG A 620 -18.19 -29.68 -35.78
CA ARG A 620 -17.44 -28.42 -35.75
C ARG A 620 -17.99 -27.45 -34.68
N TYR A 621 -17.09 -26.98 -33.83
CA TYR A 621 -17.33 -25.80 -32.98
C TYR A 621 -16.65 -24.58 -33.61
N THR A 622 -17.36 -23.44 -33.64
CA THR A 622 -16.77 -22.13 -33.90
C THR A 622 -16.87 -21.26 -32.64
N PHE A 623 -15.71 -20.88 -32.10
CA PHE A 623 -15.57 -20.09 -30.90
C PHE A 623 -15.43 -18.60 -31.27
N ALA A 624 -16.31 -17.76 -30.72
CA ALA A 624 -16.31 -16.32 -30.97
C ALA A 624 -16.37 -15.53 -29.65
N GLY A 625 -15.38 -14.67 -29.45
CA GLY A 625 -15.24 -13.83 -28.26
C GLY A 625 -13.81 -13.81 -27.73
N ASP A 626 -13.57 -12.99 -26.72
CA ASP A 626 -12.24 -12.67 -26.21
C ASP A 626 -11.97 -13.37 -24.89
N LEU A 627 -10.83 -14.06 -24.77
CA LEU A 627 -10.39 -14.63 -23.49
C LEU A 627 -9.21 -13.80 -22.93
N ALA A 628 -9.17 -13.65 -21.61
CA ALA A 628 -8.18 -12.85 -20.91
C ALA A 628 -7.48 -13.73 -19.87
N GLY A 629 -6.33 -14.29 -20.27
CA GLY A 629 -5.55 -15.21 -19.44
C GLY A 629 -4.70 -14.51 -18.40
N THR A 630 -4.59 -15.15 -17.23
CA THR A 630 -3.57 -14.84 -16.19
C THR A 630 -2.48 -15.91 -16.14
N GLY A 631 -2.36 -16.69 -17.21
CA GLY A 631 -1.56 -17.91 -17.33
C GLY A 631 -1.53 -18.41 -18.79
N ASP A 632 -0.94 -19.59 -19.00
CA ASP A 632 -1.05 -20.32 -20.28
C ASP A 632 -2.52 -20.61 -20.60
N LEU A 633 -2.89 -20.55 -21.89
CA LEU A 633 -4.15 -21.10 -22.39
C LEU A 633 -3.84 -22.31 -23.27
N SER A 634 -4.26 -23.50 -22.82
CA SER A 634 -4.16 -24.73 -23.60
C SER A 634 -5.46 -25.03 -24.32
N LEU A 635 -5.44 -25.04 -25.64
CA LEU A 635 -6.51 -25.53 -26.51
C LEU A 635 -6.17 -26.95 -26.95
N THR A 636 -6.82 -27.92 -26.33
CA THR A 636 -6.63 -29.34 -26.61
C THR A 636 -7.77 -29.85 -27.48
N VAL A 637 -7.47 -30.24 -28.71
CA VAL A 637 -8.46 -30.80 -29.66
C VAL A 637 -8.20 -32.28 -29.85
N LEU A 638 -9.14 -33.13 -29.42
CA LEU A 638 -8.99 -34.58 -29.45
C LEU A 638 -9.42 -35.21 -30.79
N ARG A 639 -10.41 -34.63 -31.47
CA ARG A 639 -10.94 -35.05 -32.77
C ARG A 639 -11.75 -33.92 -33.40
N GLY A 640 -12.02 -34.01 -34.71
CA GLY A 640 -12.84 -33.04 -35.43
C GLY A 640 -12.08 -31.83 -35.99
N GLU A 641 -12.84 -30.92 -36.62
CA GLU A 641 -12.33 -29.66 -37.17
C GLU A 641 -13.03 -28.47 -36.51
N HIS A 642 -12.29 -27.61 -35.81
CA HIS A 642 -12.83 -26.50 -35.04
C HIS A 642 -12.17 -25.18 -35.43
N ALA A 643 -12.84 -24.07 -35.12
CA ALA A 643 -12.35 -22.74 -35.47
C ALA A 643 -12.49 -21.74 -34.32
N TRP A 644 -11.55 -20.82 -34.22
CA TRP A 644 -11.65 -19.59 -33.43
C TRP A 644 -11.81 -18.42 -34.40
N ALA A 645 -12.89 -17.63 -34.26
CA ALA A 645 -13.33 -16.64 -35.23
C ALA A 645 -12.39 -15.41 -35.42
N PRO A 646 -12.43 -14.72 -36.58
CA PRO A 646 -11.51 -13.62 -36.94
C PRO A 646 -11.45 -12.40 -36.00
N GLU A 647 -12.57 -12.05 -35.36
CA GLU A 647 -12.67 -10.88 -34.47
C GLU A 647 -12.39 -11.21 -33.00
N SER A 648 -11.89 -12.42 -32.75
CA SER A 648 -11.70 -12.91 -31.40
C SER A 648 -10.25 -12.84 -30.97
N THR A 649 -10.02 -12.66 -29.67
CA THR A 649 -8.69 -12.41 -29.13
C THR A 649 -8.42 -13.28 -27.91
N TRP A 650 -7.24 -13.88 -27.85
CA TRP A 650 -6.68 -14.29 -26.57
C TRP A 650 -5.68 -13.22 -26.12
N THR A 651 -5.92 -12.66 -24.95
CA THR A 651 -5.07 -11.62 -24.36
C THR A 651 -4.41 -12.14 -23.11
N THR A 652 -3.09 -12.00 -23.02
CA THR A 652 -2.36 -12.21 -21.77
C THR A 652 -2.01 -10.88 -21.09
N ARG A 653 -2.00 -10.89 -19.76
CA ARG A 653 -1.49 -9.80 -18.92
C ARG A 653 -0.31 -10.35 -18.13
N ALA A 654 0.91 -10.19 -18.65
CA ALA A 654 2.11 -10.59 -17.93
C ALA A 654 2.39 -9.61 -16.77
N TRP A 655 2.64 -10.15 -15.57
CA TRP A 655 2.77 -9.38 -14.33
C TRP A 655 4.18 -9.40 -13.74
N SER A 656 5.04 -10.30 -14.20
CA SER A 656 6.43 -10.43 -13.77
C SER A 656 7.38 -10.34 -14.96
N GLN A 657 8.60 -9.83 -14.72
CA GLN A 657 9.65 -9.83 -15.74
C GLN A 657 10.08 -11.24 -16.16
N THR A 658 9.83 -12.25 -15.32
CA THR A 658 10.33 -13.62 -15.48
C THR A 658 9.26 -14.65 -15.86
N GLU A 659 8.00 -14.25 -15.97
CA GLU A 659 6.90 -15.15 -16.31
C GLU A 659 6.60 -15.07 -17.80
N THR A 660 6.50 -16.23 -18.45
CA THR A 660 6.08 -16.37 -19.84
C THR A 660 4.75 -17.12 -19.89
N TYR A 661 3.78 -16.58 -20.62
CA TYR A 661 2.45 -17.16 -20.77
C TYR A 661 2.18 -17.46 -22.25
N ASN A 662 1.78 -18.69 -22.59
CA ASN A 662 1.69 -19.16 -23.96
C ASN A 662 0.27 -19.59 -24.34
N LEU A 663 -0.09 -19.33 -25.60
CA LEU A 663 -1.21 -20.00 -26.25
C LEU A 663 -0.72 -21.36 -26.76
N ILE A 664 -1.16 -22.43 -26.11
CA ILE A 664 -0.76 -23.80 -26.45
C ILE A 664 -1.87 -24.40 -27.32
N LEU A 665 -1.52 -24.79 -28.55
CA LEU A 665 -2.40 -25.47 -29.49
C LEU A 665 -2.01 -26.94 -29.51
N ASP A 666 -2.69 -27.79 -28.73
CA ASP A 666 -2.41 -29.22 -28.64
C ASP A 666 -3.46 -30.01 -29.42
N VAL A 667 -3.13 -30.36 -30.66
CA VAL A 667 -4.08 -30.93 -31.61
C VAL A 667 -3.73 -32.41 -31.85
N ALA A 668 -4.67 -33.31 -31.54
CA ALA A 668 -4.48 -34.74 -31.72
C ALA A 668 -4.42 -35.14 -33.21
N ARG A 669 -3.85 -36.31 -33.47
CA ARG A 669 -3.74 -36.86 -34.83
C ARG A 669 -5.12 -36.93 -35.51
N GLY A 670 -5.22 -36.38 -36.71
CA GLY A 670 -6.47 -36.37 -37.49
C GLY A 670 -7.45 -35.26 -37.10
N ALA A 671 -7.12 -34.41 -36.14
CA ALA A 671 -7.90 -33.22 -35.78
C ALA A 671 -7.31 -31.94 -36.40
N LYS A 672 -8.14 -30.91 -36.53
CA LYS A 672 -7.75 -29.57 -37.01
C LYS A 672 -8.31 -28.46 -36.12
N LEU A 673 -7.49 -27.45 -35.82
CA LEU A 673 -7.91 -26.19 -35.20
C LEU A 673 -7.48 -25.00 -36.06
N SER A 674 -8.45 -24.26 -36.60
CA SER A 674 -8.20 -23.00 -37.32
C SER A 674 -8.36 -21.81 -36.38
N PHE A 675 -7.25 -21.20 -35.99
CA PHE A 675 -7.19 -20.00 -35.17
C PHE A 675 -7.16 -18.75 -36.08
N HIS A 676 -8.34 -18.20 -36.36
CA HIS A 676 -8.49 -16.96 -37.13
C HIS A 676 -8.41 -15.71 -36.25
N GLY A 677 -8.43 -15.87 -34.92
CA GLY A 677 -8.32 -14.79 -33.94
C GLY A 677 -6.90 -14.29 -33.72
N ARG A 678 -6.70 -13.37 -32.77
CA ARG A 678 -5.40 -12.78 -32.45
C ARG A 678 -4.91 -13.18 -31.06
N ALA A 679 -3.61 -13.42 -30.92
CA ALA A 679 -2.93 -13.53 -29.63
C ALA A 679 -2.27 -12.18 -29.28
N GLN A 680 -2.64 -11.58 -28.16
CA GLN A 680 -2.23 -10.24 -27.75
C GLN A 680 -1.60 -10.21 -26.36
N GLU A 681 -0.77 -9.19 -26.14
CA GLU A 681 -0.17 -8.86 -24.84
C GLU A 681 -0.52 -7.41 -24.45
N ILE A 682 -1.10 -7.21 -23.27
CA ILE A 682 -1.45 -5.88 -22.73
C ILE A 682 -0.60 -5.56 -21.50
N GLN A 683 -0.05 -4.34 -21.41
CA GLN A 683 0.83 -3.91 -20.33
C GLN A 683 0.08 -3.72 -18.99
N GLY A 684 0.54 -4.42 -17.93
CA GLY A 684 0.35 -4.04 -16.53
C GLY A 684 1.37 -2.98 -16.10
N ALA A 685 1.05 -2.16 -15.08
CA ALA A 685 1.71 -0.88 -14.78
C ALA A 685 3.23 -0.88 -14.48
N HIS A 686 3.97 -1.99 -14.53
CA HIS A 686 5.40 -2.04 -14.21
C HIS A 686 6.20 -3.03 -15.09
N THR A 687 7.27 -2.52 -15.73
CA THR A 687 8.39 -3.23 -16.41
C THR A 687 8.09 -4.29 -17.48
N TRP A 688 9.01 -4.43 -18.44
CA TRP A 688 8.89 -5.37 -19.58
C TRP A 688 9.03 -6.83 -19.11
N CYS A 689 8.14 -7.72 -19.58
CA CYS A 689 8.23 -9.17 -19.39
C CYS A 689 8.90 -9.86 -20.60
N ASP A 690 9.34 -11.10 -20.41
CA ASP A 690 9.94 -11.94 -21.48
C ASP A 690 8.94 -12.32 -22.60
N GLY A 691 7.67 -11.94 -22.46
CA GLY A 691 6.64 -11.97 -23.50
C GLY A 691 5.84 -13.28 -23.56
N ALA A 692 4.67 -13.21 -24.21
CA ALA A 692 3.85 -14.39 -24.53
C ALA A 692 4.14 -14.96 -25.92
N GLY A 693 3.96 -16.26 -26.12
CA GLY A 693 4.22 -16.98 -27.37
C GLY A 693 3.05 -17.87 -27.81
N ILE A 694 3.19 -18.51 -28.99
CA ILE A 694 2.28 -19.57 -29.46
C ILE A 694 3.08 -20.87 -29.50
N ILE A 695 2.60 -21.92 -28.86
CA ILE A 695 3.23 -23.24 -28.88
C ILE A 695 2.29 -24.24 -29.52
N LYS A 696 2.68 -24.81 -30.65
CA LYS A 696 1.96 -25.89 -31.32
C LYS A 696 2.51 -27.24 -30.86
N LYS A 697 1.64 -28.08 -30.31
CA LYS A 697 1.90 -29.47 -29.89
C LYS A 697 0.88 -30.45 -30.50
N GLY A 698 1.08 -31.74 -30.25
CA GLY A 698 0.24 -32.80 -30.80
C GLY A 698 0.52 -33.06 -32.28
N GLU A 699 0.02 -34.18 -32.79
CA GLU A 699 0.34 -34.66 -34.14
C GLU A 699 -0.59 -34.11 -35.24
N GLY A 700 -1.66 -33.40 -34.86
CA GLY A 700 -2.65 -32.84 -35.78
C GLY A 700 -2.26 -31.50 -36.40
N VAL A 701 -3.26 -30.79 -36.90
CA VAL A 701 -3.11 -29.55 -37.67
C VAL A 701 -3.63 -28.35 -36.90
N ALA A 702 -2.78 -27.34 -36.69
CA ALA A 702 -3.22 -26.02 -36.27
C ALA A 702 -3.03 -25.05 -37.44
N GLU A 703 -4.00 -24.18 -37.69
CA GLU A 703 -3.93 -23.19 -38.77
C GLU A 703 -4.06 -21.77 -38.20
N VAL A 704 -3.21 -20.84 -38.64
CA VAL A 704 -3.28 -19.42 -38.31
C VAL A 704 -3.48 -18.60 -39.57
N THR A 705 -4.47 -17.71 -39.57
CA THR A 705 -4.83 -16.91 -40.76
C THR A 705 -4.78 -15.39 -40.51
N SER A 706 -4.48 -14.98 -39.28
CA SER A 706 -4.61 -13.60 -38.83
C SER A 706 -3.46 -12.72 -39.30
N ASP A 707 -3.74 -11.46 -39.62
CA ASP A 707 -2.70 -10.48 -39.91
C ASP A 707 -2.30 -9.70 -38.64
N TYR A 708 -1.05 -9.90 -38.21
CA TYR A 708 -0.43 -9.21 -37.08
C TYR A 708 0.28 -7.89 -37.46
N ALA A 709 0.43 -7.57 -38.74
CA ALA A 709 1.13 -6.35 -39.18
C ALA A 709 0.44 -5.04 -38.71
N PRO A 710 -0.89 -4.87 -38.78
CA PRO A 710 -1.55 -3.61 -38.40
C PRO A 710 -1.56 -3.33 -36.90
N ILE A 711 -1.47 -4.38 -36.08
CA ILE A 711 -1.56 -4.29 -34.62
C ILE A 711 -0.18 -4.30 -33.94
N TYR A 712 0.89 -4.53 -34.69
CA TYR A 712 2.23 -4.46 -34.14
C TYR A 712 2.70 -2.99 -34.11
N ASN A 713 2.63 -2.36 -32.93
CA ASN A 713 3.23 -1.07 -32.69
C ASN A 713 4.27 -1.16 -31.55
N PRO A 714 5.58 -0.99 -31.83
CA PRO A 714 6.62 -1.07 -30.80
C PRO A 714 6.49 0.04 -29.74
N ASP A 715 5.82 1.14 -30.06
CA ASP A 715 5.78 2.38 -29.27
C ASP A 715 4.44 2.62 -28.55
N VAL A 716 3.39 1.82 -28.82
CA VAL A 716 2.06 1.94 -28.17
C VAL A 716 1.87 0.86 -27.10
N ARG A 717 1.30 1.25 -25.95
CA ARG A 717 1.16 0.42 -24.74
C ARG A 717 0.00 -0.58 -24.77
N ASP A 718 -1.05 -0.34 -25.57
CA ASP A 718 -2.36 -0.99 -25.35
C ASP A 718 -2.89 -1.85 -26.52
N ASN A 719 -2.06 -2.21 -27.49
CA ASN A 719 -2.44 -3.19 -28.53
C ASN A 719 -1.18 -3.73 -29.23
N ARG A 720 -0.71 -4.93 -28.86
CA ARG A 720 0.47 -5.55 -29.45
C ARG A 720 0.20 -7.02 -29.76
N GLY A 721 0.72 -7.50 -30.89
CA GLY A 721 0.97 -8.93 -31.07
C GLY A 721 1.97 -9.45 -30.03
N TYR A 722 1.89 -10.75 -29.75
CA TYR A 722 2.74 -11.46 -28.78
C TYR A 722 4.25 -11.38 -29.12
N ARG A 723 5.15 -11.56 -28.15
CA ARG A 723 6.60 -11.26 -28.33
C ARG A 723 7.54 -12.46 -28.20
N ALA A 724 7.19 -13.44 -27.37
CA ALA A 724 7.97 -14.68 -27.26
C ALA A 724 7.80 -15.54 -28.53
N PRO A 725 8.71 -16.50 -28.78
CA PRO A 725 8.69 -17.28 -30.01
C PRO A 725 7.38 -18.01 -30.28
N THR A 726 7.04 -18.16 -31.56
CA THR A 726 6.13 -19.21 -32.00
C THR A 726 6.94 -20.50 -32.12
N VAL A 727 6.53 -21.57 -31.44
CA VAL A 727 7.27 -22.84 -31.40
C VAL A 727 6.39 -23.97 -31.92
N VAL A 728 6.92 -24.79 -32.84
CA VAL A 728 6.25 -25.98 -33.37
C VAL A 728 6.98 -27.23 -32.92
N GLU A 729 6.41 -27.95 -31.94
CA GLU A 729 7.04 -29.13 -31.30
C GLU A 729 6.50 -30.49 -31.79
N GLY A 730 5.39 -30.49 -32.53
CA GLY A 730 4.78 -31.69 -33.12
C GLY A 730 3.73 -31.30 -34.16
N GLY A 731 3.37 -32.20 -35.10
CA GLY A 731 2.27 -32.01 -36.07
C GLY A 731 2.52 -30.89 -37.11
N VAL A 732 1.45 -30.37 -37.76
CA VAL A 732 1.53 -29.26 -38.75
C VAL A 732 0.98 -27.91 -38.23
N LEU A 733 1.75 -26.83 -38.31
CA LEU A 733 1.25 -25.45 -38.18
C LEU A 733 1.13 -24.86 -39.59
N LEU A 734 -0.10 -24.62 -40.05
CA LEU A 734 -0.41 -23.96 -41.31
C LEU A 734 -0.46 -22.44 -41.09
N VAL A 735 0.34 -21.69 -41.84
CA VAL A 735 0.31 -20.22 -41.88
C VAL A 735 -0.35 -19.83 -43.20
N ASN A 736 -1.62 -19.43 -43.14
CA ASN A 736 -2.48 -19.16 -44.29
C ASN A 736 -3.07 -17.74 -44.24
N ASN A 737 -2.34 -16.77 -43.69
CA ASN A 737 -2.77 -15.36 -43.68
C ASN A 737 -2.75 -14.76 -45.09
N GLU A 738 -3.79 -14.00 -45.45
CA GLU A 738 -3.93 -13.37 -46.77
C GLU A 738 -3.06 -12.11 -46.94
N SER A 739 -2.79 -11.40 -45.83
CA SER A 739 -2.01 -10.17 -45.80
C SER A 739 -1.04 -10.12 -44.61
N GLY A 740 -0.06 -9.23 -44.70
CA GLY A 740 0.89 -8.95 -43.62
C GLY A 740 1.57 -10.20 -43.06
N SER A 741 1.52 -10.43 -41.74
CA SER A 741 2.27 -11.52 -41.08
C SER A 741 1.35 -12.43 -40.26
N GLY A 742 1.41 -13.74 -40.51
CA GLY A 742 0.60 -14.77 -39.82
C GLY A 742 1.01 -15.06 -38.38
N VAL A 743 2.21 -14.61 -38.02
CA VAL A 743 2.74 -14.59 -36.64
C VAL A 743 3.16 -13.16 -36.28
N SER A 744 3.40 -12.89 -35.00
CA SER A 744 3.82 -11.56 -34.59
C SER A 744 5.13 -11.10 -35.25
N PRO A 745 5.19 -9.91 -35.87
CA PRO A 745 6.34 -9.46 -36.67
C PRO A 745 7.70 -9.42 -35.96
N LYS A 746 7.76 -9.46 -34.63
CA LYS A 746 9.02 -9.46 -33.86
C LYS A 746 9.24 -10.69 -33.00
N SER A 747 8.37 -11.69 -33.15
CA SER A 747 8.51 -13.00 -32.54
C SER A 747 9.30 -13.91 -33.47
N LYS A 748 10.28 -14.63 -32.95
CA LYS A 748 10.96 -15.70 -33.71
C LYS A 748 9.98 -16.83 -33.98
N MET A 749 10.20 -17.56 -35.07
CA MET A 749 9.47 -18.78 -35.37
C MET A 749 10.43 -19.95 -35.31
N GLU A 750 10.19 -20.91 -34.42
CA GLU A 750 11.05 -22.08 -34.24
C GLU A 750 10.32 -23.36 -34.59
N VAL A 751 10.89 -24.14 -35.50
CA VAL A 751 10.38 -25.46 -35.86
C VAL A 751 11.28 -26.51 -35.22
N HIS A 752 10.76 -27.17 -34.19
CA HIS A 752 11.49 -28.16 -33.40
C HIS A 752 11.29 -29.57 -33.95
N TRP A 753 11.97 -30.53 -33.33
CA TRP A 753 11.94 -31.94 -33.72
C TRP A 753 10.49 -32.47 -33.80
N GLY A 754 10.10 -33.01 -34.96
CA GLY A 754 8.75 -33.57 -35.16
C GLY A 754 7.67 -32.54 -35.50
N GLY A 755 7.97 -31.24 -35.45
CA GLY A 755 7.10 -30.17 -35.91
C GLY A 755 7.24 -29.89 -37.41
N THR A 756 6.14 -29.44 -38.03
CA THR A 756 6.10 -28.99 -39.43
C THR A 756 5.48 -27.61 -39.53
N LEU A 757 6.18 -26.67 -40.16
CA LEU A 757 5.64 -25.38 -40.58
C LEU A 757 5.21 -25.47 -42.05
N SER A 758 3.99 -25.04 -42.37
CA SER A 758 3.39 -25.18 -43.69
C SER A 758 2.45 -24.00 -44.01
N GLY A 759 1.80 -23.99 -45.18
CA GLY A 759 0.83 -22.97 -45.59
C GLY A 759 1.26 -22.04 -46.73
N ASN A 760 0.31 -21.20 -47.15
CA ASN A 760 0.39 -20.28 -48.30
C ASN A 760 0.63 -18.80 -47.92
N GLY A 761 0.76 -18.53 -46.62
CA GLY A 761 0.82 -17.19 -46.06
C GLY A 761 2.23 -16.59 -46.03
N ALA A 762 2.37 -15.56 -45.18
CA ALA A 762 3.62 -14.86 -44.99
C ALA A 762 3.97 -14.68 -43.52
N ILE A 763 5.25 -14.84 -43.20
CA ILE A 763 5.82 -14.62 -41.86
C ILE A 763 6.75 -13.40 -41.93
N GLY A 764 6.55 -12.45 -41.03
CA GLY A 764 7.35 -11.24 -40.91
C GLY A 764 6.88 -10.09 -41.80
N VAL A 765 7.45 -8.90 -41.56
CA VAL A 765 7.18 -7.68 -42.33
C VAL A 765 8.43 -7.08 -42.97
N GLY A 766 9.61 -7.68 -42.75
CA GLY A 766 10.89 -7.21 -43.25
C GLY A 766 11.56 -6.21 -42.31
N GLY A 767 12.76 -6.55 -41.82
CA GLY A 767 13.52 -5.76 -40.84
C GLY A 767 13.01 -5.92 -39.40
N SER A 768 12.12 -6.87 -39.15
CA SER A 768 11.40 -7.01 -37.89
C SER A 768 11.95 -8.11 -36.97
N SER A 769 13.01 -8.83 -37.34
CA SER A 769 13.68 -9.83 -36.47
C SER A 769 12.86 -11.11 -36.19
N ALA A 770 11.78 -11.36 -36.94
CA ALA A 770 11.00 -12.61 -36.92
C ALA A 770 11.61 -13.70 -37.81
N GLU A 771 12.89 -13.99 -37.62
CA GLU A 771 13.56 -15.05 -38.37
C GLU A 771 12.92 -16.42 -38.09
N VAL A 772 12.76 -17.23 -39.14
CA VAL A 772 12.37 -18.64 -39.01
C VAL A 772 13.61 -19.49 -38.78
N VAL A 773 13.61 -20.30 -37.72
CA VAL A 773 14.69 -21.22 -37.38
C VAL A 773 14.17 -22.65 -37.41
N VAL A 774 14.74 -23.47 -38.29
CA VAL A 774 14.41 -24.90 -38.38
C VAL A 774 15.51 -25.70 -37.69
N LYS A 775 15.17 -26.27 -36.54
CA LYS A 775 16.06 -27.10 -35.74
C LYS A 775 16.24 -28.48 -36.38
N GLY A 776 17.26 -29.22 -35.93
CA GLY A 776 17.46 -30.60 -36.34
C GLY A 776 16.21 -31.48 -36.10
N GLY A 777 15.65 -32.05 -37.16
CA GLY A 777 14.41 -32.84 -37.10
C GLY A 777 13.11 -32.03 -37.23
N GLY A 778 13.17 -30.70 -37.35
CA GLY A 778 12.04 -29.87 -37.75
C GLY A 778 11.85 -29.84 -39.27
N THR A 779 10.63 -29.56 -39.72
CA THR A 779 10.24 -29.60 -41.14
C THR A 779 9.60 -28.29 -41.61
N ILE A 780 9.98 -27.78 -42.78
CA ILE A 780 9.15 -26.80 -43.53
C ILE A 780 8.54 -27.51 -44.73
N ALA A 781 7.23 -27.35 -44.92
CA ALA A 781 6.47 -27.88 -46.05
C ALA A 781 5.62 -26.74 -46.64
N PRO A 782 6.16 -25.88 -47.53
CA PRO A 782 5.42 -24.76 -48.08
C PRO A 782 4.14 -25.24 -48.76
N GLY A 783 3.09 -24.43 -48.74
CA GLY A 783 1.83 -24.79 -49.36
C GLY A 783 0.80 -25.36 -48.39
N ASP A 784 -0.46 -25.26 -48.79
CA ASP A 784 -1.60 -26.03 -48.28
C ASP A 784 -2.26 -26.67 -49.51
N GLY A 785 -1.59 -27.69 -50.03
CA GLY A 785 -1.53 -27.97 -51.47
C GLY A 785 -0.46 -27.12 -52.17
N ILE A 786 -0.21 -27.36 -53.48
CA ILE A 786 0.81 -26.62 -54.24
C ILE A 786 0.63 -25.10 -54.10
N GLY A 787 1.61 -24.43 -53.49
CA GLY A 787 1.53 -23.01 -53.20
C GLY A 787 2.84 -22.36 -52.76
N THR A 788 2.77 -21.28 -52.00
CA THR A 788 3.96 -20.48 -51.65
C THR A 788 3.93 -20.01 -50.22
N LEU A 789 4.93 -20.40 -49.43
CA LEU A 789 5.16 -19.85 -48.10
C LEU A 789 6.22 -18.74 -48.18
N THR A 790 5.90 -17.54 -47.68
CA THR A 790 6.81 -16.39 -47.74
C THR A 790 7.42 -16.05 -46.38
N LEU A 791 8.74 -15.95 -46.29
CA LEU A 791 9.50 -15.55 -45.12
C LEU A 791 10.17 -14.20 -45.38
N ARG A 792 9.77 -13.15 -44.66
CA ARG A 792 10.24 -11.78 -44.93
C ARG A 792 11.48 -11.37 -44.12
N ASP A 793 11.79 -12.09 -43.05
CA ASP A 793 12.80 -11.69 -42.06
C ASP A 793 13.98 -12.66 -41.91
N GLY A 794 14.05 -13.66 -42.78
CA GLY A 794 15.16 -14.61 -42.86
C GLY A 794 14.78 -16.05 -42.52
N LEU A 795 15.73 -16.94 -42.77
CA LEU A 795 15.61 -18.38 -42.51
C LEU A 795 16.96 -18.91 -42.07
N THR A 796 16.98 -19.66 -40.96
CA THR A 796 18.13 -20.47 -40.55
C THR A 796 17.75 -21.95 -40.59
N LEU A 797 18.55 -22.73 -41.33
CA LEU A 797 18.44 -24.19 -41.38
C LEU A 797 19.59 -24.82 -40.59
N GLU A 798 19.27 -25.50 -39.50
CA GLU A 798 20.26 -26.26 -38.72
C GLU A 798 20.52 -27.66 -39.31
N ASP A 799 21.62 -28.28 -38.86
CA ASP A 799 21.98 -29.64 -39.23
C ASP A 799 20.83 -30.62 -38.95
N GLY A 800 20.33 -31.30 -39.99
CA GLY A 800 19.23 -32.27 -39.87
C GLY A 800 17.83 -31.67 -40.03
N ALA A 801 17.71 -30.38 -40.38
CA ALA A 801 16.46 -29.78 -40.84
C ALA A 801 15.91 -30.49 -42.10
N ARG A 802 14.60 -30.48 -42.26
CA ARG A 802 13.89 -31.11 -43.38
C ARG A 802 13.04 -30.11 -44.15
N LEU A 803 12.99 -30.27 -45.46
CA LEU A 803 12.08 -29.53 -46.33
C LEU A 803 11.23 -30.53 -47.13
N VAL A 804 9.96 -30.22 -47.32
CA VAL A 804 9.04 -31.03 -48.12
C VAL A 804 8.39 -30.14 -49.16
N PHE A 805 8.37 -30.57 -50.42
CA PHE A 805 7.74 -29.82 -51.51
C PHE A 805 6.83 -30.74 -52.32
N GLU A 806 5.63 -30.29 -52.63
CA GLU A 806 4.73 -30.88 -53.60
C GLU A 806 5.07 -30.33 -54.99
N VAL A 807 5.27 -31.24 -55.95
CA VAL A 807 5.71 -30.90 -57.31
C VAL A 807 4.83 -31.62 -58.32
N GLY A 808 4.29 -30.85 -59.26
CA GLY A 808 3.48 -31.31 -60.38
C GLY A 808 3.69 -30.42 -61.61
N GLU A 809 2.62 -29.91 -62.22
CA GLU A 809 2.74 -28.89 -63.28
C GLU A 809 3.34 -27.57 -62.76
N LYS A 810 3.00 -27.23 -61.51
CA LYS A 810 3.59 -26.19 -60.67
C LYS A 810 4.27 -26.87 -59.47
N ALA A 811 5.09 -26.13 -58.73
CA ALA A 811 5.75 -26.64 -57.55
C ALA A 811 5.49 -25.72 -56.36
N ASP A 812 5.53 -26.29 -55.16
CA ASP A 812 5.67 -25.51 -53.93
C ASP A 812 6.89 -24.61 -53.99
N LEU A 813 6.75 -23.40 -53.45
CA LEU A 813 7.83 -22.43 -53.39
C LEU A 813 8.00 -21.91 -51.96
N LEU A 814 9.21 -22.03 -51.43
CA LEU A 814 9.62 -21.30 -50.23
C LEU A 814 10.28 -19.98 -50.67
N LYS A 815 9.65 -18.85 -50.35
CA LYS A 815 10.16 -17.54 -50.75
C LYS A 815 10.78 -16.81 -49.56
N ILE A 816 12.02 -16.35 -49.67
CA ILE A 816 12.73 -15.59 -48.65
C ILE A 816 13.00 -14.19 -49.20
N THR A 817 12.28 -13.19 -48.69
CA THR A 817 12.26 -11.84 -49.30
C THR A 817 13.04 -10.78 -48.53
N GLY A 818 13.65 -11.15 -47.41
CA GLY A 818 14.44 -10.23 -46.58
C GLY A 818 15.17 -10.97 -45.45
N GLY A 819 15.99 -10.24 -44.68
CA GLY A 819 16.83 -10.82 -43.65
C GLY A 819 18.00 -11.63 -44.20
N THR A 820 18.39 -12.69 -43.48
CA THR A 820 19.48 -13.59 -43.88
C THR A 820 18.98 -15.02 -44.03
N PHE A 821 19.31 -15.66 -45.16
CA PHE A 821 19.21 -17.10 -45.35
C PHE A 821 20.52 -17.78 -44.94
N ARG A 822 20.50 -18.57 -43.87
CA ARG A 822 21.66 -19.31 -43.34
C ARG A 822 21.49 -20.80 -43.62
N GLY A 823 22.38 -21.35 -44.44
CA GLY A 823 22.45 -22.78 -44.74
C GLY A 823 23.30 -23.54 -43.71
N SER A 824 23.28 -24.88 -43.79
CA SER A 824 23.95 -25.74 -42.82
C SER A 824 25.42 -26.03 -43.14
N ASN A 825 25.94 -25.61 -44.31
CA ASN A 825 27.31 -25.78 -44.81
C ASN A 825 27.85 -27.24 -44.88
N LYS A 826 26.98 -28.28 -44.83
CA LYS A 826 27.41 -29.65 -44.49
C LYS A 826 26.66 -30.83 -45.15
N ARG A 827 25.88 -30.65 -46.24
CA ARG A 827 25.06 -31.75 -46.85
C ARG A 827 24.03 -32.37 -45.88
N LYS A 828 23.50 -31.59 -44.94
CA LYS A 828 22.70 -32.10 -43.81
C LYS A 828 21.23 -31.73 -43.84
N VAL A 829 20.77 -30.94 -44.82
CA VAL A 829 19.34 -30.66 -45.03
C VAL A 829 18.75 -31.71 -45.96
N VAL A 830 17.68 -32.38 -45.54
CA VAL A 830 16.99 -33.39 -46.35
C VAL A 830 15.78 -32.76 -47.03
N ILE A 831 15.69 -32.87 -48.36
CA ILE A 831 14.54 -32.44 -49.15
C ILE A 831 13.74 -33.67 -49.58
N THR A 832 12.46 -33.69 -49.26
CA THR A 832 11.48 -34.66 -49.75
C THR A 832 10.64 -34.00 -50.82
N ILE A 833 10.45 -34.65 -51.96
CA ILE A 833 9.58 -34.15 -53.03
C ILE A 833 8.40 -35.10 -53.16
N LYS A 834 7.19 -34.61 -52.97
CA LYS A 834 5.96 -35.36 -53.21
C LYS A 834 5.50 -35.07 -54.64
N ASP A 835 5.43 -36.10 -55.46
CA ASP A 835 4.87 -35.98 -56.82
C ASP A 835 3.34 -35.83 -56.70
N ALA A 836 2.85 -34.62 -56.95
CA ALA A 836 1.42 -34.30 -56.99
C ALA A 836 0.79 -34.61 -58.36
N GLY A 837 1.56 -35.16 -59.30
CA GLY A 837 1.17 -35.44 -60.67
C GLY A 837 1.60 -34.34 -61.65
N GLY A 838 2.15 -34.73 -62.80
CA GLY A 838 2.59 -33.80 -63.86
C GLY A 838 4.09 -33.48 -63.86
N MET A 839 4.87 -34.13 -62.98
CA MET A 839 6.32 -34.00 -62.98
C MET A 839 6.93 -34.67 -64.23
N LYS A 840 7.75 -33.92 -64.99
CA LYS A 840 8.44 -34.38 -66.21
C LYS A 840 9.95 -34.51 -66.00
N ALA A 841 10.53 -35.60 -66.51
CA ALA A 841 11.98 -35.76 -66.64
C ALA A 841 12.57 -34.67 -67.56
N GLY A 842 13.76 -34.18 -67.22
CA GLY A 842 14.43 -33.07 -67.91
C GLY A 842 13.93 -31.67 -67.56
N ARG A 843 12.87 -31.54 -66.73
CA ARG A 843 12.35 -30.25 -66.25
C ARG A 843 12.98 -29.88 -64.90
N SER A 844 13.23 -28.58 -64.72
CA SER A 844 13.66 -27.98 -63.46
C SER A 844 12.50 -27.27 -62.77
N TYR A 845 12.42 -27.39 -61.45
CA TYR A 845 11.39 -26.78 -60.62
C TYR A 845 12.06 -25.86 -59.58
N ASP A 846 11.56 -24.63 -59.47
CA ASP A 846 11.98 -23.68 -58.42
C ASP A 846 11.40 -24.14 -57.07
N LEU A 847 12.27 -24.41 -56.09
CA LEU A 847 11.84 -24.85 -54.75
C LEU A 847 12.07 -23.75 -53.70
N ILE A 848 13.19 -23.03 -53.78
CA ILE A 848 13.48 -21.91 -52.87
C ILE A 848 13.88 -20.69 -53.69
N ASP A 849 13.23 -19.55 -53.47
CA ASP A 849 13.60 -18.25 -54.04
C ASP A 849 14.03 -17.30 -52.91
N PHE A 850 15.31 -16.96 -52.87
CA PHE A 850 15.88 -16.06 -51.86
C PHE A 850 16.45 -14.77 -52.46
N THR A 851 15.91 -14.34 -53.62
CA THR A 851 16.36 -13.14 -54.34
C THR A 851 16.33 -11.86 -53.49
N GLY A 852 15.42 -11.77 -52.52
CA GLY A 852 15.28 -10.59 -51.65
C GLY A 852 16.12 -10.64 -50.36
N ALA A 853 16.87 -11.72 -50.10
CA ALA A 853 17.58 -11.91 -48.84
C ALA A 853 19.11 -11.93 -49.02
N SER A 854 19.82 -11.50 -47.98
CA SER A 854 21.24 -11.83 -47.84
C SER A 854 21.39 -13.33 -47.56
N PHE A 855 22.50 -13.96 -47.94
CA PHE A 855 22.72 -15.37 -47.63
C PHE A 855 24.15 -15.62 -47.12
N VAL A 856 24.27 -16.56 -46.20
CA VAL A 856 25.55 -16.99 -45.61
C VAL A 856 25.61 -18.50 -45.63
N GLY A 857 26.60 -19.05 -46.33
CA GLY A 857 26.83 -20.48 -46.34
C GLY A 857 25.67 -21.30 -46.91
N VAL A 858 25.18 -20.88 -48.09
CA VAL A 858 24.10 -21.55 -48.83
C VAL A 858 24.65 -22.03 -50.15
N GLU A 859 24.76 -23.35 -50.29
CA GLU A 859 25.21 -24.02 -51.51
C GLU A 859 24.20 -25.10 -51.93
N ALA A 860 24.16 -25.45 -53.22
CA ALA A 860 23.35 -26.58 -53.68
C ALA A 860 23.69 -27.89 -52.94
N ASN A 861 24.96 -28.02 -52.51
CA ASN A 861 25.44 -29.14 -51.73
C ASN A 861 24.86 -29.18 -50.31
N ASP A 862 24.25 -28.13 -49.75
CA ASP A 862 23.66 -28.25 -48.42
C ASP A 862 22.46 -29.19 -48.37
N PHE A 863 21.83 -29.39 -49.53
CA PHE A 863 20.60 -30.13 -49.72
C PHE A 863 20.88 -31.51 -50.33
N ARG A 864 20.21 -32.52 -49.80
CA ARG A 864 20.18 -33.87 -50.38
C ARG A 864 18.75 -34.34 -50.53
N LEU A 865 18.49 -35.07 -51.60
CA LEU A 865 17.18 -35.65 -51.87
C LEU A 865 16.98 -36.81 -50.89
N ASP A 866 15.79 -36.93 -50.34
CA ASP A 866 15.37 -38.15 -49.66
C ASP A 866 15.53 -39.33 -50.63
N LYS A 867 16.34 -40.31 -50.25
CA LYS A 867 16.68 -41.42 -51.14
C LYS A 867 15.55 -42.45 -51.28
N SER A 868 14.49 -42.32 -50.49
CA SER A 868 13.26 -43.10 -50.64
C SER A 868 12.41 -42.69 -51.85
N GLN A 869 12.74 -41.58 -52.52
CA GLN A 869 12.01 -41.12 -53.70
C GLN A 869 12.19 -42.06 -54.90
N ASN A 870 11.11 -42.29 -55.64
CA ASN A 870 11.06 -43.17 -56.82
C ASN A 870 11.69 -42.55 -58.08
N PHE A 871 12.40 -41.44 -57.95
CA PHE A 871 13.07 -40.72 -59.03
C PHE A 871 14.44 -40.20 -58.57
N GLN A 872 15.28 -39.91 -59.54
CA GLN A 872 16.58 -39.29 -59.33
C GLN A 872 16.56 -37.87 -59.89
N GLY A 873 17.31 -37.00 -59.23
CA GLY A 873 17.49 -35.62 -59.66
C GLY A 873 18.62 -34.95 -58.90
N THR A 874 18.95 -33.72 -59.28
CA THR A 874 19.98 -32.93 -58.62
C THR A 874 19.47 -31.53 -58.27
N PHE A 875 19.98 -31.04 -57.15
CA PHE A 875 19.84 -29.64 -56.78
C PHE A 875 20.92 -28.81 -57.45
N HIS A 876 20.56 -27.63 -57.92
CA HIS A 876 21.48 -26.64 -58.45
C HIS A 876 20.98 -25.24 -58.11
N LEU A 877 21.92 -24.31 -58.00
CA LEU A 877 21.61 -22.90 -57.80
C LEU A 877 21.59 -22.18 -59.15
N ALA A 878 20.45 -21.58 -59.50
CA ALA A 878 20.29 -20.68 -60.62
C ALA A 878 20.20 -19.24 -60.09
N GLY A 879 21.36 -18.60 -59.88
CA GLY A 879 21.44 -17.34 -59.15
C GLY A 879 20.98 -17.52 -57.69
N THR A 880 19.93 -16.79 -57.30
CA THR A 880 19.31 -16.81 -55.97
C THR A 880 18.13 -17.78 -55.84
N ARG A 881 18.09 -18.82 -56.69
CA ARG A 881 17.06 -19.86 -56.66
C ARG A 881 17.66 -21.25 -56.52
N LEU A 882 17.12 -22.04 -55.60
CA LEU A 882 17.39 -23.48 -55.51
C LEU A 882 16.40 -24.23 -56.40
N GLN A 883 16.92 -24.88 -57.44
CA GLN A 883 16.15 -25.67 -58.39
C GLN A 883 16.42 -27.16 -58.26
N PHE A 884 15.40 -27.97 -58.49
CA PHE A 884 15.53 -29.42 -58.62
C PHE A 884 15.24 -29.87 -60.05
N SER A 885 16.20 -30.56 -60.67
CA SER A 885 16.06 -31.16 -62.00
C SER A 885 15.85 -32.67 -61.89
N VAL A 886 14.81 -33.19 -62.54
CA VAL A 886 14.48 -34.62 -62.55
C VAL A 886 15.17 -35.29 -63.74
N PHE A 887 15.87 -36.42 -63.55
CA PHE A 887 16.58 -37.10 -64.63
C PHE A 887 15.96 -38.44 -65.07
N ALA A 888 15.54 -39.30 -64.12
CA ALA A 888 15.00 -40.62 -64.43
C ALA A 888 14.28 -41.26 -63.21
N PRO A 889 13.38 -42.24 -63.40
CA PRO A 889 12.85 -43.07 -62.33
C PRO A 889 13.97 -43.90 -61.66
N ARG A 890 13.87 -44.11 -60.35
CA ARG A 890 14.78 -44.93 -59.55
C ARG A 890 14.17 -46.34 -59.43
N LEU A 891 14.95 -47.37 -59.75
CA LEU A 891 14.48 -48.76 -59.81
C LEU A 891 14.26 -49.41 -58.43
N THR A 892 14.87 -48.88 -57.36
CA THR A 892 14.73 -49.41 -56.00
C THR A 892 14.74 -48.27 -54.96
N PRO A 893 13.69 -48.12 -54.13
CA PRO A 893 13.70 -47.16 -53.04
C PRO A 893 14.72 -47.55 -51.95
N GLU A 894 15.53 -46.59 -51.49
CA GLU A 894 16.37 -46.79 -50.30
C GLU A 894 15.58 -46.40 -49.03
N THR A 895 16.01 -46.90 -47.86
CA THR A 895 15.44 -46.47 -46.58
C THR A 895 15.57 -44.96 -46.41
N PRO A 896 14.49 -44.25 -46.00
CA PRO A 896 14.55 -42.81 -45.76
C PRO A 896 15.66 -42.43 -44.77
N PRO A 897 16.32 -41.27 -44.92
CA PRO A 897 17.31 -40.80 -43.96
C PRO A 897 16.71 -40.70 -42.55
N ALA A 898 17.30 -41.43 -41.59
CA ALA A 898 16.85 -41.45 -40.20
C ALA A 898 16.71 -40.03 -39.62
N MET A 899 15.69 -39.82 -38.78
CA MET A 899 15.56 -38.61 -37.98
C MET A 899 16.77 -38.46 -37.07
N PRO A 900 17.30 -37.24 -36.86
CA PRO A 900 18.25 -37.03 -35.77
C PRO A 900 17.58 -37.45 -34.45
N PRO A 901 18.36 -37.93 -33.46
CA PRO A 901 17.79 -38.27 -32.16
C PRO A 901 17.06 -37.06 -31.58
N ARG A 902 15.91 -37.29 -30.96
CA ARG A 902 15.18 -36.23 -30.26
C ARG A 902 16.11 -35.63 -29.19
N PRO A 903 16.31 -34.30 -29.15
CA PRO A 903 17.08 -33.67 -28.09
C PRO A 903 16.55 -34.07 -26.71
N LEU A 904 17.44 -34.38 -25.76
CA LEU A 904 17.04 -34.66 -24.37
C LEU A 904 16.40 -33.40 -23.80
N ALA A 905 15.17 -33.49 -23.32
CA ALA A 905 14.54 -32.39 -22.60
C ALA A 905 15.40 -32.04 -21.38
N GLY A 906 15.79 -30.77 -21.25
CA GLY A 906 16.38 -30.29 -20.00
C GLY A 906 15.39 -30.50 -18.85
N PRO A 907 15.87 -30.60 -17.59
CA PRO A 907 14.96 -30.59 -16.45
C PRO A 907 14.11 -29.31 -16.54
N PRO A 908 12.78 -29.40 -16.34
CA PRO A 908 11.96 -28.21 -16.30
C PRO A 908 12.54 -27.25 -15.26
N PRO A 909 12.59 -25.94 -15.53
CA PRO A 909 13.04 -24.98 -14.52
C PRO A 909 12.23 -25.23 -13.24
N ALA A 910 12.93 -25.29 -12.10
CA ALA A 910 12.30 -25.51 -10.82
C ALA A 910 11.32 -24.37 -10.57
N VAL A 911 10.03 -24.65 -10.71
CA VAL A 911 8.97 -23.70 -10.37
C VAL A 911 9.08 -23.46 -8.87
N ALA A 912 9.30 -22.21 -8.48
CA ALA A 912 9.32 -21.82 -7.08
C ALA A 912 8.05 -22.31 -6.40
N SER A 913 8.18 -22.81 -5.16
CA SER A 913 7.15 -23.46 -4.34
C SER A 913 5.91 -22.59 -4.07
N GLY A 914 5.10 -22.35 -5.09
CA GLY A 914 3.76 -21.79 -5.01
C GLY A 914 2.74 -22.90 -4.76
N ARG A 915 1.62 -22.55 -4.15
CA ARG A 915 0.47 -23.43 -3.99
C ARG A 915 -0.11 -23.71 -5.38
N GLU A 916 -0.37 -24.97 -5.73
CA GLU A 916 -1.01 -25.30 -7.01
C GLU A 916 -2.35 -24.56 -7.15
N PRO A 917 -2.63 -23.91 -8.30
CA PRO A 917 -3.90 -23.25 -8.56
C PRO A 917 -5.06 -24.24 -8.40
N ARG A 918 -6.19 -23.79 -7.85
CA ARG A 918 -7.39 -24.63 -7.78
C ARG A 918 -7.98 -24.73 -9.18
N ARG A 919 -8.25 -25.95 -9.65
CA ARG A 919 -8.94 -26.21 -10.93
C ARG A 919 -10.43 -26.35 -10.75
N THR A 920 -11.19 -25.67 -11.60
CA THR A 920 -12.65 -25.80 -11.69
C THR A 920 -13.05 -26.24 -13.09
N ASN A 921 -13.81 -27.34 -13.19
CA ASN A 921 -14.25 -27.88 -14.47
C ASN A 921 -15.61 -27.28 -14.85
N PHE A 922 -15.73 -26.91 -16.11
CA PHE A 922 -16.95 -26.43 -16.75
C PHE A 922 -17.22 -27.30 -17.97
N THR A 923 -18.46 -27.72 -18.17
CA THR A 923 -18.83 -28.58 -19.30
C THR A 923 -19.97 -27.93 -20.06
N TRP A 924 -19.74 -27.73 -21.36
CA TRP A 924 -20.75 -27.19 -22.27
C TRP A 924 -21.89 -28.20 -22.47
N ALA A 925 -23.13 -27.72 -22.45
CA ALA A 925 -24.36 -28.51 -22.58
C ALA A 925 -25.26 -28.06 -23.75
N GLY A 926 -24.98 -26.91 -24.38
CA GLY A 926 -25.77 -26.36 -25.48
C GLY A 926 -25.57 -27.11 -26.81
N ARG A 927 -26.61 -27.82 -27.27
CA ARG A 927 -26.54 -28.68 -28.48
C ARG A 927 -26.52 -27.93 -29.81
N GLU A 928 -27.10 -26.72 -29.83
CA GLU A 928 -27.26 -25.88 -31.03
C GLU A 928 -26.30 -24.68 -31.03
N GLY A 929 -25.27 -24.71 -30.18
CA GLY A 929 -24.43 -23.54 -29.89
C GLY A 929 -25.09 -22.66 -28.82
N GLY A 930 -24.81 -21.36 -28.84
CA GLY A 930 -25.42 -20.41 -27.90
C GLY A 930 -24.47 -19.33 -27.37
N SER A 931 -24.95 -18.59 -26.37
CA SER A 931 -24.15 -17.57 -25.68
C SER A 931 -23.34 -18.20 -24.56
N TRP A 932 -22.06 -17.86 -24.47
CA TRP A 932 -21.16 -18.25 -23.38
C TRP A 932 -21.70 -17.82 -22.01
N THR A 933 -22.33 -16.65 -21.94
CA THR A 933 -22.82 -16.04 -20.70
C THR A 933 -24.16 -16.60 -20.22
N ASP A 934 -24.83 -17.41 -21.03
CA ASP A 934 -26.11 -18.02 -20.70
C ASP A 934 -25.89 -19.29 -19.88
N CYS A 935 -26.42 -19.31 -18.65
CA CYS A 935 -26.21 -20.41 -17.71
C CYS A 935 -26.86 -21.73 -18.17
N GLU A 936 -27.90 -21.69 -19.02
CA GLU A 936 -28.56 -22.91 -19.53
C GLU A 936 -27.64 -23.73 -20.45
N ASN A 937 -26.62 -23.10 -21.03
CA ASN A 937 -25.64 -23.78 -21.89
C ASN A 937 -24.52 -24.49 -21.10
N TRP A 938 -24.58 -24.50 -19.75
CA TRP A 938 -23.57 -25.10 -18.89
C TRP A 938 -24.15 -26.15 -17.95
N THR A 939 -23.46 -27.28 -17.79
CA THR A 939 -23.78 -28.25 -16.74
C THR A 939 -23.76 -27.58 -15.37
N ASP A 940 -24.77 -27.84 -14.54
CA ASP A 940 -25.02 -27.22 -13.22
C ASP A 940 -25.29 -25.69 -13.23
N GLY A 941 -25.51 -25.08 -14.40
CA GLY A 941 -25.77 -23.64 -14.51
C GLY A 941 -24.56 -22.74 -14.20
N LYS A 942 -23.35 -23.31 -14.17
CA LYS A 942 -22.11 -22.59 -13.83
C LYS A 942 -21.43 -22.04 -15.09
N VAL A 943 -21.36 -20.73 -15.20
CA VAL A 943 -20.70 -20.04 -16.31
C VAL A 943 -19.22 -19.78 -15.97
N PRO A 944 -18.25 -20.17 -16.81
CA PRO A 944 -16.85 -19.79 -16.61
C PRO A 944 -16.68 -18.28 -16.67
N GLY A 945 -15.91 -17.72 -15.74
CA GLY A 945 -15.66 -16.27 -15.69
C GLY A 945 -16.79 -15.44 -15.04
N ALA A 946 -17.83 -16.06 -14.48
CA ALA A 946 -18.89 -15.32 -13.77
C ALA A 946 -18.37 -14.66 -12.48
N LYS A 947 -18.81 -13.42 -12.23
CA LYS A 947 -18.53 -12.72 -10.97
C LYS A 947 -19.37 -13.34 -9.85
N GLU A 948 -18.71 -14.04 -8.93
CA GLU A 948 -19.36 -14.53 -7.72
C GLU A 948 -19.46 -13.42 -6.68
N ALA A 949 -20.49 -13.50 -5.82
CA ALA A 949 -20.58 -12.64 -4.66
C ALA A 949 -19.37 -12.84 -3.75
N GLU A 950 -18.82 -11.75 -3.25
CA GLU A 950 -17.77 -11.81 -2.25
C GLU A 950 -18.35 -12.20 -0.91
N TRP A 951 -17.54 -12.81 -0.05
CA TRP A 951 -18.02 -13.20 1.26
C TRP A 951 -17.00 -12.95 2.36
N LEU A 952 -17.52 -12.60 3.51
CA LEU A 952 -16.83 -12.54 4.79
C LEU A 952 -17.64 -13.40 5.75
N GLN A 953 -17.01 -14.33 6.46
CA GLN A 953 -17.74 -15.25 7.32
C GLN A 953 -17.03 -15.46 8.65
N TYR A 954 -17.82 -15.72 9.68
CA TYR A 954 -17.37 -16.18 10.98
C TYR A 954 -17.58 -17.68 11.11
N ASN A 955 -16.51 -18.38 11.46
CA ASN A 955 -16.54 -19.80 11.79
C ASN A 955 -16.53 -19.97 13.30
N PHE A 956 -17.65 -20.39 13.88
CA PHE A 956 -17.78 -20.58 15.32
C PHE A 956 -17.14 -21.90 15.79
N GLU A 957 -16.51 -21.90 16.96
CA GLU A 957 -15.99 -23.13 17.59
C GLU A 957 -17.11 -24.09 18.03
N LYS A 958 -18.27 -23.53 18.38
CA LYS A 958 -19.52 -24.24 18.70
C LYS A 958 -20.70 -23.44 18.15
N PRO A 959 -21.83 -24.09 17.78
CA PRO A 959 -23.01 -23.38 17.31
C PRO A 959 -23.43 -22.24 18.24
N ARG A 960 -23.69 -21.06 17.66
CA ARG A 960 -24.07 -19.84 18.38
C ARG A 960 -25.44 -19.37 17.96
N ARG A 961 -26.23 -18.95 18.96
CA ARG A 961 -27.48 -18.24 18.74
C ARG A 961 -27.15 -16.78 18.41
N VAL A 962 -27.63 -16.30 17.27
CA VAL A 962 -27.43 -14.94 16.77
C VAL A 962 -28.78 -14.39 16.31
N SER A 963 -29.10 -13.15 16.69
CA SER A 963 -30.36 -12.48 16.37
C SER A 963 -30.19 -11.25 15.45
N GLY A 964 -28.95 -10.86 15.17
CA GLY A 964 -28.66 -9.74 14.28
C GLY A 964 -27.17 -9.55 14.00
N VAL A 965 -26.86 -8.59 13.13
CA VAL A 965 -25.49 -8.16 12.85
C VAL A 965 -25.41 -6.63 12.71
N GLN A 966 -24.21 -6.08 12.86
CA GLN A 966 -23.90 -4.71 12.47
C GLN A 966 -22.66 -4.69 11.58
N VAL A 967 -22.68 -4.00 10.45
CA VAL A 967 -21.54 -3.90 9.53
C VAL A 967 -21.14 -2.44 9.33
N TYR A 968 -19.87 -2.12 9.56
CA TYR A 968 -19.29 -0.81 9.26
C TYR A 968 -18.46 -0.91 7.99
N TRP A 969 -18.91 -0.25 6.92
CA TRP A 969 -18.24 -0.31 5.62
C TRP A 969 -17.04 0.63 5.55
N PHE A 970 -15.96 0.15 4.95
CA PHE A 970 -14.82 0.97 4.52
C PHE A 970 -15.08 1.51 3.12
N ALA A 971 -15.16 2.84 3.01
CA ALA A 971 -15.33 3.57 1.77
C ALA A 971 -14.53 4.88 1.84
N ASN A 972 -13.51 5.01 1.00
CA ASN A 972 -12.55 6.11 1.06
C ASN A 972 -12.82 7.23 0.02
N GLY A 973 -13.95 7.16 -0.68
CA GLY A 973 -14.34 8.12 -1.72
C GLY A 973 -13.52 8.04 -3.01
N ALA A 974 -12.54 7.13 -3.09
CA ALA A 974 -11.68 6.92 -4.25
C ALA A 974 -11.90 5.51 -4.84
N ASP A 975 -10.97 4.60 -4.56
CA ASP A 975 -10.93 3.25 -5.13
C ASP A 975 -11.63 2.19 -4.28
N ARG A 976 -12.15 2.57 -3.09
CA ARG A 976 -13.00 1.73 -2.23
C ARG A 976 -14.33 2.43 -2.00
N LYS A 977 -15.42 1.79 -2.41
CA LYS A 977 -16.80 2.28 -2.23
C LYS A 977 -17.62 1.26 -1.45
N LEU A 978 -18.83 1.66 -1.09
CA LEU A 978 -19.85 0.75 -0.57
C LEU A 978 -20.15 -0.35 -1.59
N PRO A 979 -20.48 -1.58 -1.15
CA PRO A 979 -20.95 -2.61 -2.06
C PRO A 979 -22.29 -2.23 -2.71
N GLU A 980 -22.66 -2.93 -3.78
CA GLU A 980 -23.95 -2.74 -4.45
C GLU A 980 -25.10 -3.25 -3.56
N ARG A 981 -24.91 -4.44 -2.98
CA ARG A 981 -25.81 -5.01 -1.98
C ARG A 981 -25.07 -6.05 -1.14
N TRP A 982 -25.68 -6.42 -0.02
CA TRP A 982 -25.17 -7.48 0.84
C TRP A 982 -26.32 -8.18 1.54
N ARG A 983 -26.08 -9.40 2.01
CA ARG A 983 -27.01 -10.17 2.85
C ARG A 983 -26.28 -11.05 3.85
N VAL A 984 -27.03 -11.58 4.81
CA VAL A 984 -26.51 -12.49 5.85
C VAL A 984 -27.05 -13.91 5.59
N LEU A 985 -26.16 -14.88 5.59
CA LEU A 985 -26.45 -16.30 5.43
C LEU A 985 -26.01 -17.07 6.68
N HIS A 986 -26.72 -18.13 7.02
CA HIS A 986 -26.30 -19.11 8.03
C HIS A 986 -26.13 -20.49 7.40
N ARG A 987 -25.23 -21.31 7.96
CA ARG A 987 -25.02 -22.67 7.49
C ARG A 987 -26.04 -23.63 8.13
N THR A 988 -26.72 -24.42 7.29
CA THR A 988 -27.64 -25.53 7.65
C THR A 988 -27.07 -26.86 7.16
N SER A 989 -27.76 -27.98 7.41
CA SER A 989 -27.43 -29.29 6.85
C SER A 989 -27.59 -29.35 5.33
N LYS A 990 -28.40 -28.47 4.74
CA LYS A 990 -28.67 -28.40 3.29
C LYS A 990 -27.73 -27.45 2.55
N GLY A 991 -27.06 -26.53 3.25
CA GLY A 991 -26.17 -25.56 2.63
C GLY A 991 -26.16 -24.21 3.32
N TRP A 992 -25.94 -23.14 2.56
CA TRP A 992 -26.09 -21.76 3.03
C TRP A 992 -27.52 -21.28 2.77
N GLU A 993 -28.18 -20.78 3.80
CA GLU A 993 -29.54 -20.25 3.71
C GLU A 993 -29.58 -18.80 4.22
N PRO A 994 -30.35 -17.89 3.57
CA PRO A 994 -30.52 -16.53 4.08
C PRO A 994 -31.25 -16.49 5.42
N VAL A 995 -30.84 -15.56 6.29
CA VAL A 995 -31.59 -15.31 7.54
C VAL A 995 -32.90 -14.55 7.25
N GLU A 996 -33.92 -14.82 8.07
CA GLU A 996 -35.24 -14.18 7.96
C GLU A 996 -35.19 -12.79 8.63
N VAL A 997 -34.95 -11.74 7.84
CA VAL A 997 -34.82 -10.34 8.33
C VAL A 997 -36.18 -9.64 8.50
N SER A 998 -36.25 -8.72 9.46
CA SER A 998 -37.43 -7.85 9.68
C SER A 998 -37.32 -6.45 9.04
N GLY A 999 -36.16 -6.13 8.45
CA GLY A 999 -35.86 -4.85 7.80
C GLY A 999 -34.86 -5.01 6.65
N GLY A 1000 -34.37 -3.90 6.07
CA GLY A 1000 -33.47 -3.90 4.92
C GLY A 1000 -31.98 -3.93 5.28
N TYR A 1001 -31.13 -4.26 4.30
CA TYR A 1001 -29.67 -4.21 4.40
C TYR A 1001 -29.14 -2.81 4.08
N GLY A 1002 -28.76 -2.04 5.11
CA GLY A 1002 -28.30 -0.65 4.96
C GLY A 1002 -26.91 -0.51 4.33
N LEU A 1003 -26.69 0.62 3.65
CA LEU A 1003 -25.41 1.03 3.03
C LEU A 1003 -25.08 2.50 3.35
N LYS A 1004 -25.18 2.89 4.63
CA LYS A 1004 -24.79 4.24 5.07
C LYS A 1004 -23.30 4.27 5.42
N ILE A 1005 -22.62 5.33 4.97
CA ILE A 1005 -21.25 5.65 5.39
C ILE A 1005 -21.22 6.24 6.81
N ASP A 1006 -20.06 6.20 7.44
CA ASP A 1006 -19.76 6.83 8.74
C ASP A 1006 -20.58 6.27 9.93
N GLN A 1007 -21.19 5.10 9.78
CA GLN A 1007 -21.97 4.44 10.82
C GLN A 1007 -22.06 2.91 10.63
N PHE A 1008 -22.50 2.22 11.68
CA PHE A 1008 -22.92 0.82 11.58
C PHE A 1008 -24.24 0.68 10.80
N ASN A 1009 -24.30 -0.35 9.97
CA ASN A 1009 -25.50 -0.81 9.28
C ASN A 1009 -26.02 -2.05 10.01
N GLU A 1010 -27.03 -1.85 10.85
CA GLU A 1010 -27.63 -2.90 11.68
C GLU A 1010 -28.72 -3.66 10.93
N VAL A 1011 -28.74 -4.99 11.10
CA VAL A 1011 -29.76 -5.89 10.57
C VAL A 1011 -30.17 -6.88 11.65
N LYS A 1012 -31.45 -6.88 12.02
CA LYS A 1012 -32.06 -7.87 12.93
C LYS A 1012 -32.83 -8.93 12.15
N PHE A 1013 -32.70 -10.17 12.57
CA PHE A 1013 -33.36 -11.33 11.97
C PHE A 1013 -33.88 -12.30 13.03
N LYS A 1014 -34.76 -13.19 12.62
CA LYS A 1014 -35.24 -14.29 13.47
C LYS A 1014 -34.02 -15.08 13.99
N PRO A 1015 -33.88 -15.30 15.31
CA PRO A 1015 -32.67 -15.91 15.86
C PRO A 1015 -32.34 -17.27 15.25
N VAL A 1016 -31.10 -17.44 14.78
CA VAL A 1016 -30.58 -18.70 14.24
C VAL A 1016 -29.51 -19.27 15.14
N SER A 1017 -29.44 -20.60 15.26
CA SER A 1017 -28.32 -21.30 15.92
C SER A 1017 -27.47 -21.99 14.85
N THR A 1018 -26.24 -21.53 14.66
CA THR A 1018 -25.38 -22.03 13.57
C THR A 1018 -23.91 -22.06 13.96
N GLY A 1019 -23.15 -22.97 13.34
CA GLY A 1019 -21.68 -23.02 13.42
C GLY A 1019 -20.98 -22.05 12.48
N HIS A 1020 -21.69 -21.46 11.51
CA HIS A 1020 -21.11 -20.47 10.60
C HIS A 1020 -22.13 -19.41 10.18
N LEU A 1021 -21.70 -18.16 10.21
CA LEU A 1021 -22.46 -17.02 9.68
C LEU A 1021 -21.64 -16.36 8.58
N ARG A 1022 -22.28 -15.92 7.49
CA ARG A 1022 -21.62 -15.33 6.33
C ARG A 1022 -22.31 -14.02 5.92
N LEU A 1023 -21.54 -12.96 5.75
CA LEU A 1023 -21.88 -11.83 4.90
C LEU A 1023 -21.58 -12.22 3.46
N GLU A 1024 -22.59 -12.17 2.61
CA GLU A 1024 -22.44 -12.26 1.17
C GLU A 1024 -22.65 -10.86 0.58
N VAL A 1025 -21.73 -10.42 -0.27
CA VAL A 1025 -21.53 -9.03 -0.66
C VAL A 1025 -21.30 -8.95 -2.17
N ASP A 1026 -22.17 -8.24 -2.87
CA ASP A 1026 -21.99 -7.95 -4.28
C ASP A 1026 -21.25 -6.61 -4.43
N LEU A 1027 -20.04 -6.67 -4.98
CA LEU A 1027 -19.23 -5.48 -5.25
C LEU A 1027 -19.74 -4.75 -6.49
N GLN A 1028 -19.74 -3.41 -6.45
CA GLN A 1028 -19.98 -2.60 -7.64
C GLN A 1028 -18.95 -2.92 -8.74
N PRO A 1029 -19.34 -2.91 -10.04
CA PRO A 1029 -18.39 -3.06 -11.13
C PRO A 1029 -17.27 -2.03 -11.05
N GLY A 1030 -16.03 -2.46 -11.25
CA GLY A 1030 -14.85 -1.59 -11.29
C GLY A 1030 -14.33 -1.11 -9.92
N VAL A 1031 -14.99 -1.41 -8.80
CA VAL A 1031 -14.68 -0.80 -7.51
C VAL A 1031 -14.55 -1.82 -6.38
N SER A 1032 -13.52 -1.67 -5.55
CA SER A 1032 -13.33 -2.50 -4.35
C SER A 1032 -14.29 -2.09 -3.24
N ALA A 1033 -14.64 -3.00 -2.33
CA ALA A 1033 -15.28 -2.63 -1.06
C ALA A 1033 -14.51 -3.21 0.10
N GLY A 1034 -14.73 -2.64 1.28
CA GLY A 1034 -14.14 -3.16 2.51
C GLY A 1034 -15.05 -3.04 3.70
N VAL A 1035 -14.67 -3.72 4.76
CA VAL A 1035 -15.34 -3.71 6.05
C VAL A 1035 -14.31 -3.25 7.08
N HIS A 1036 -14.67 -2.20 7.80
CA HIS A 1036 -13.97 -1.81 9.01
C HIS A 1036 -14.28 -2.80 10.13
N GLU A 1037 -15.55 -3.05 10.40
CA GLU A 1037 -15.98 -3.89 11.52
C GLU A 1037 -17.27 -4.67 11.20
N TRP A 1038 -17.39 -5.90 11.70
CA TRP A 1038 -18.61 -6.71 11.67
C TRP A 1038 -18.94 -7.26 13.07
N ARG A 1039 -20.11 -6.91 13.61
CA ARG A 1039 -20.57 -7.34 14.94
C ARG A 1039 -21.74 -8.30 14.85
N LEU A 1040 -21.84 -9.18 15.84
CA LEU A 1040 -22.96 -10.10 16.05
C LEU A 1040 -23.82 -9.61 17.21
N LEU A 1041 -25.14 -9.64 17.04
CA LEU A 1041 -26.10 -9.33 18.09
C LEU A 1041 -26.64 -10.65 18.68
N PRO A 1042 -26.63 -10.82 20.02
CA PRO A 1042 -27.06 -12.05 20.70
C PRO A 1042 -28.57 -12.33 20.61
#